data_AF-A0A6N7MIL8-F1
#
_entry.id   AF-A0A6N7MIL8-F1
#
_cell.length_a   1.000
_cell.length_b   1.000
_cell.length_c   1.000
_cell.angle_alpha   90.00
_cell.angle_beta   90.00
_cell.angle_gamma   90.00
#
_symmetry.space_group_name_H-M   'P 1'
#
loop_
_entity.id
_entity.type
_entity.pdbx_description
1 polymer ?
#
loop_
_entity_poly.entity_id
_entity_poly.type
_entity_poly.pdbx_seq_one_letter_code
_entity_poly.pdbx_strand_id
1 'polypeptide(L)'
;MKRIRITINGRTVITTEGKTILEAVNDNKLDKIPTLCFDERIEPYDSCFLCVVEIEGLNKLVPSCSTTVKEGLVIFTNNEKIQSIRKTALELLLSNHYADCIAPCIDNCPAGIDVQEYITLASRGKYKEAIRLIKENNPLPLSLGRICVRNCEIACRRNFIDEPVAINAVKRYLADVNNKHLWTPDIKKPNRKKIAIIGGGPSGLTCAYYLTLEGYSATIFEKLPELGGMLKYGIPEYRLPKKILDTEIKWMTDLGIDVKTGMELGKDFSIDDLKNKGYESVFLAVGAHKATGMRLDGEDRIDGIIKGIDFLREKQSNKMPKLKGTVIVVGGGNTAVDCARTSLRWGADKVIIVYRRSIKEMPAHPDEVEAAGKERVEIQFLTNPVSIIEKGGRLTGVECIKMRLEKADPGKRPRPVPIPDSEFIINCDFLIAAIGQQVNTSFIGKDKECKLEKWGTVLVDQDTLQTSIPGVFAGGDVVTGPLTAINSIAQGKIAAYSIDEFLRTGTVKKKKGKFLSFKHKLEEISQYEFDHIKKVGKEKMPELPVSKRKNNFEEVELGFSENQLMLETKRCMECGCSEFYDCTLRKLADDFNIDISQYSGETRKHKIDDRHPFIVLDTNKCINCGRCVRTCSEILKVSAIGFLYRGFRTIVKPAMEKALLQTNCISCGNCIDTCPTGAMAEKFPFKPLGQYKKENYESICNFCSIGCRINYKVIRDNYFFVSNSTTSIRNSHNNGYLCVKGRFGHRYLLDGNRIIKPVIRKNGIRKETGIEDAIDYTAEKINRIIQQYGPGSIAVFGSPKLSNEELYLLQKFARVGLGSNHISSFTNLFRDFELNCLDKSLGITVSTTTMDDLSGADIILAVNANLTDDNMIMELKIKAAQKKGAAFIYVNSSELNPARFSDLWVDSKKGTNTVLLNGILKEIIENDDLSFGSKIKNFPELKEMVSAYNADIVATLTGLSQERYKQLVDMVKNPASNIIFIYNIDSRREKSFNDLKAIGNFLLLTNRINKKHNGIIILRDYSNSTGLLDMGVTPEYLPGYVKFHEIQKIRSIGNVWGVNLEEIFKPVC
;
A
#
# COMPACT_ATOMS: atom_id res chain seq x y z
N MET A 1 22.84 23.67 -30.33
CA MET A 1 23.07 24.38 -29.06
C MET A 1 24.56 24.33 -28.70
N LYS A 2 25.10 25.41 -28.14
CA LYS A 2 26.53 25.53 -27.77
C LYS A 2 26.86 24.63 -26.58
N ARG A 3 27.97 23.88 -26.66
CA ARG A 3 28.50 23.14 -25.50
C ARG A 3 29.29 24.10 -24.63
N ILE A 4 29.02 24.07 -23.33
CA ILE A 4 29.63 24.95 -22.34
C ILE A 4 30.25 24.14 -21.20
N ARG A 5 31.26 24.71 -20.55
CA ARG A 5 31.94 24.11 -19.40
C ARG A 5 31.48 24.78 -18.11
N ILE A 6 31.10 23.97 -17.13
CA ILE A 6 30.72 24.42 -15.78
C ILE A 6 31.39 23.52 -14.74
N THR A 7 31.50 24.01 -13.50
CA THR A 7 32.02 23.24 -12.37
C THR A 7 30.92 23.03 -11.34
N ILE A 8 30.66 21.77 -10.97
CA ILE A 8 29.66 21.39 -9.97
C ILE A 8 30.37 20.59 -8.88
N ASN A 9 30.30 21.05 -7.63
CA ASN A 9 30.98 20.42 -6.48
C ASN A 9 32.47 20.12 -6.75
N GLY A 10 33.17 21.06 -7.36
CA GLY A 10 34.59 20.92 -7.73
C GLY A 10 34.86 20.05 -8.96
N ARG A 11 33.83 19.48 -9.61
CA ARG A 11 33.99 18.68 -10.83
C ARG A 11 33.56 19.46 -12.07
N THR A 12 34.47 19.57 -13.03
CA THR A 12 34.20 20.20 -14.32
C THR A 12 33.40 19.26 -15.21
N VAL A 13 32.26 19.72 -15.73
CA VAL A 13 31.41 18.98 -16.67
C VAL A 13 31.08 19.81 -17.90
N ILE A 14 30.81 19.12 -19.01
CA ILE A 14 30.38 19.73 -20.27
C ILE A 14 28.87 19.54 -20.36
N THR A 15 28.15 20.64 -20.52
CA THR A 15 26.70 20.65 -20.69
C THR A 15 26.30 21.53 -21.87
N THR A 16 25.01 21.69 -22.10
CA THR A 16 24.45 22.45 -23.20
C THR A 16 23.89 23.77 -22.68
N GLU A 17 24.24 24.88 -23.32
CA GLU A 17 23.70 26.19 -22.98
C GLU A 17 22.17 26.21 -23.08
N GLY A 18 21.50 26.81 -22.09
CA GLY A 18 20.05 26.86 -21.99
C GLY A 18 19.40 25.78 -21.11
N LYS A 19 20.14 24.72 -20.75
CA LYS A 19 19.67 23.77 -19.71
C LYS A 19 19.61 24.45 -18.34
N THR A 20 18.74 23.98 -17.48
CA THR A 20 18.71 24.36 -16.07
C THR A 20 19.87 23.70 -15.31
N ILE A 21 20.26 24.27 -14.16
CA ILE A 21 21.27 23.67 -13.30
C ILE A 21 20.83 22.28 -12.84
N LEU A 22 19.54 22.10 -12.51
CA LEU A 22 19.00 20.81 -12.08
C LEU A 22 19.14 19.75 -13.17
N GLU A 23 18.81 20.07 -14.42
CA GLU A 23 19.02 19.17 -15.57
C GLU A 23 20.50 18.83 -15.75
N ALA A 24 21.38 19.83 -15.70
CA ALA A 24 22.82 19.61 -15.84
C ALA A 24 23.38 18.67 -14.74
N VAL A 25 22.91 18.80 -13.51
CA VAL A 25 23.29 17.93 -12.38
C VAL A 25 22.77 16.50 -12.59
N ASN A 26 21.50 16.36 -13.00
CA ASN A 26 20.86 15.06 -13.22
C ASN A 26 21.47 14.29 -14.39
N ASP A 27 21.71 14.96 -15.53
CA ASP A 27 22.29 14.36 -16.74
C ASP A 27 23.68 13.77 -16.47
N ASN A 28 24.47 14.46 -15.64
CA ASN A 28 25.82 14.05 -15.27
C ASN A 28 25.84 13.16 -14.00
N LYS A 29 24.68 12.86 -13.39
CA LYS A 29 24.53 12.03 -12.19
C LYS A 29 25.47 12.45 -11.05
N LEU A 30 25.66 13.75 -10.85
CA LEU A 30 26.67 14.28 -9.92
C LEU A 30 26.17 14.37 -8.48
N ASP A 31 24.89 14.70 -8.30
CA ASP A 31 24.23 14.84 -7.00
C ASP A 31 22.72 14.64 -7.17
N LYS A 32 21.99 14.54 -6.05
CA LYS A 32 20.54 14.43 -6.00
C LYS A 32 19.95 15.65 -5.28
N ILE A 33 19.67 16.69 -6.05
CA ILE A 33 19.02 17.90 -5.54
C ILE A 33 17.54 17.58 -5.22
N PRO A 34 17.06 17.82 -3.98
CA PRO A 34 15.69 17.50 -3.59
C PRO A 34 14.67 18.47 -4.20
N THR A 35 13.52 17.94 -4.61
CA THR A 35 12.41 18.74 -5.17
C THR A 35 11.05 18.19 -4.73
N LEU A 36 10.06 19.09 -4.59
CA LEU A 36 8.66 18.71 -4.34
C LEU A 36 7.71 19.25 -5.41
N CYS A 37 7.92 20.50 -5.86
CA CYS A 37 7.09 21.15 -6.87
C CYS A 37 7.55 20.90 -8.32
N PHE A 38 8.73 20.31 -8.52
CA PHE A 38 9.26 20.00 -9.84
C PHE A 38 8.68 18.68 -10.37
N ASP A 39 8.36 18.66 -11.66
CA ASP A 39 8.02 17.48 -12.46
C ASP A 39 8.55 17.77 -13.87
N GLU A 40 9.33 16.85 -14.43
CA GLU A 40 10.05 17.05 -15.72
C GLU A 40 9.13 17.37 -16.91
N ARG A 41 7.83 17.11 -16.77
CA ARG A 41 6.85 17.26 -17.83
C ARG A 41 6.15 18.63 -17.83
N ILE A 42 6.41 19.47 -16.83
CA ILE A 42 5.82 20.81 -16.69
C ILE A 42 6.96 21.84 -16.52
N GLU A 43 6.72 23.09 -16.93
CA GLU A 43 7.71 24.16 -16.77
C GLU A 43 8.08 24.36 -15.28
N PRO A 44 9.24 24.93 -14.93
CA PRO A 44 9.60 25.20 -13.53
C PRO A 44 8.62 26.18 -12.83
N TYR A 45 8.34 25.96 -11.53
CA TYR A 45 7.45 26.80 -10.70
C TYR A 45 8.12 27.40 -9.46
N ASP A 46 9.28 26.86 -9.06
CA ASP A 46 10.18 27.36 -8.01
C ASP A 46 9.57 27.64 -6.62
N SER A 47 8.42 27.06 -6.28
CA SER A 47 7.71 27.41 -5.04
C SER A 47 8.16 26.66 -3.78
N CYS A 48 8.80 25.49 -3.91
CA CYS A 48 9.15 24.67 -2.74
C CYS A 48 10.49 25.03 -2.09
N PHE A 49 11.34 25.80 -2.76
CA PHE A 49 12.69 26.20 -2.31
C PHE A 49 13.65 25.07 -1.89
N LEU A 50 13.34 23.80 -2.17
CA LEU A 50 14.25 22.69 -1.86
C LEU A 50 15.39 22.54 -2.87
N CYS A 51 15.15 22.98 -4.11
CA CYS A 51 16.10 22.84 -5.21
C CYS A 51 17.21 23.89 -5.20
N VAL A 52 17.31 24.70 -4.14
CA VAL A 52 18.26 25.80 -4.06
C VAL A 52 19.70 25.29 -4.07
N VAL A 53 20.56 26.05 -4.77
CA VAL A 53 22.00 25.82 -4.90
C VAL A 53 22.74 27.14 -4.72
N GLU A 54 24.03 27.05 -4.43
CA GLU A 54 24.92 28.20 -4.35
C GLU A 54 25.76 28.29 -5.62
N ILE A 55 25.99 29.51 -6.10
CA ILE A 55 26.86 29.80 -7.23
C ILE A 55 27.94 30.75 -6.73
N GLU A 56 29.20 30.42 -7.02
CA GLU A 56 30.33 31.27 -6.65
C GLU A 56 30.17 32.69 -7.22
N GLY A 57 30.42 33.70 -6.39
CA GLY A 57 30.23 35.11 -6.75
C GLY A 57 28.80 35.65 -6.62
N LEU A 58 27.80 34.81 -6.30
CA LEU A 58 26.44 35.28 -5.98
C LEU A 58 26.18 35.25 -4.46
N ASN A 59 25.71 36.38 -3.92
CA ASN A 59 25.40 36.51 -2.48
C ASN A 59 24.14 35.76 -2.03
N LYS A 60 23.34 35.23 -2.96
CA LYS A 60 22.06 34.54 -2.69
C LYS A 60 22.05 33.13 -3.26
N LEU A 61 21.31 32.23 -2.61
CA LEU A 61 20.98 30.94 -3.19
C LEU A 61 19.95 31.11 -4.32
N VAL A 62 20.05 30.27 -5.33
CA VAL A 62 19.17 30.31 -6.50
C VAL A 62 18.50 28.95 -6.74
N PRO A 63 17.26 28.92 -7.24
CA PRO A 63 16.58 27.67 -7.57
C PRO A 63 17.24 26.99 -8.78
N SER A 64 17.77 25.78 -8.60
CA SER A 64 18.42 25.05 -9.70
C SER A 64 17.45 24.62 -10.80
N CYS A 65 16.15 24.49 -10.51
CA CYS A 65 15.16 24.03 -11.49
C CYS A 65 14.75 25.06 -12.54
N SER A 66 15.06 26.34 -12.36
CA SER A 66 14.77 27.40 -13.33
C SER A 66 15.99 28.22 -13.74
N THR A 67 17.05 28.21 -12.94
CA THR A 67 18.30 28.90 -13.27
C THR A 67 19.03 28.14 -14.37
N THR A 68 19.33 28.80 -15.49
CA THR A 68 20.04 28.20 -16.62
C THR A 68 21.57 28.25 -16.45
N VAL A 69 22.25 27.24 -16.98
CA VAL A 69 23.71 27.16 -16.97
C VAL A 69 24.35 28.10 -18.00
N LYS A 70 25.47 28.73 -17.63
CA LYS A 70 26.31 29.57 -18.49
C LYS A 70 27.77 29.13 -18.37
N GLU A 71 28.58 29.47 -19.37
CA GLU A 71 30.02 29.15 -19.37
C GLU A 71 30.70 29.65 -18.09
N GLY A 72 31.52 28.80 -17.47
CA GLY A 72 32.35 29.16 -16.32
C GLY A 72 31.64 29.19 -14.96
N LEU A 73 30.35 28.82 -14.87
CA LEU A 73 29.67 28.77 -13.57
C LEU A 73 30.31 27.73 -12.64
N VAL A 74 30.53 28.12 -11.38
CA VAL A 74 30.93 27.24 -10.28
C VAL A 74 29.77 27.11 -9.31
N ILE A 75 29.26 25.88 -9.15
CA ILE A 75 28.00 25.57 -8.46
C ILE A 75 28.27 24.61 -7.31
N PHE A 76 27.73 24.91 -6.14
CA PHE A 76 27.71 24.04 -4.98
C PHE A 76 26.27 23.60 -4.70
N THR A 77 26.03 22.29 -4.64
CA THR A 77 24.68 21.73 -4.46
C THR A 77 24.37 21.33 -3.03
N ASN A 78 25.41 21.29 -2.17
CA ASN A 78 25.30 20.91 -0.78
C ASN A 78 26.39 21.60 0.08
N ASN A 79 25.96 22.36 1.08
CA ASN A 79 26.78 22.94 2.16
C ASN A 79 25.86 23.32 3.33
N GLU A 80 26.41 23.82 4.45
CA GLU A 80 25.62 24.15 5.65
C GLU A 80 24.53 25.19 5.38
N LYS A 81 24.82 26.22 4.58
CA LYS A 81 23.85 27.26 4.20
C LYS A 81 22.68 26.68 3.41
N ILE A 82 22.96 25.82 2.43
CA ILE A 82 21.95 25.13 1.63
C ILE A 82 21.11 24.19 2.50
N GLN A 83 21.73 23.41 3.40
CA GLN A 83 21.02 22.50 4.28
C GLN A 83 20.08 23.24 5.24
N SER A 84 20.54 24.35 5.82
CA SER A 84 19.72 25.18 6.72
C SER A 84 18.48 25.76 6.03
N ILE A 85 18.64 26.26 4.81
CA ILE A 85 17.50 26.79 4.02
C ILE A 85 16.53 25.67 3.62
N ARG A 86 17.03 24.50 3.19
CA ARG A 86 16.16 23.35 2.88
C ARG A 86 15.38 22.89 4.11
N LYS A 87 16.03 22.85 5.28
CA LYS A 87 15.39 22.51 6.55
C LYS A 87 14.26 23.49 6.88
N THR A 88 14.55 24.79 6.82
CA THR A 88 13.56 25.85 7.07
C THR A 88 12.38 25.78 6.10
N ALA A 89 12.64 25.54 4.80
CA ALA A 89 11.59 25.39 3.80
C ALA A 89 10.67 24.19 4.10
N LEU A 90 11.23 23.05 4.51
CA LEU A 90 10.44 21.87 4.90
C LEU A 90 9.60 22.13 6.15
N GLU A 91 10.16 22.76 7.18
CA GLU A 91 9.44 23.12 8.41
C GLU A 91 8.25 24.05 8.10
N LEU A 92 8.44 25.05 7.23
CA LEU A 92 7.35 25.93 6.79
C LEU A 92 6.28 25.19 5.98
N LEU A 93 6.67 24.28 5.07
CA LEU A 93 5.71 23.46 4.32
C LEU A 93 4.90 22.52 5.23
N LEU A 94 5.49 22.06 6.33
CA LEU A 94 4.87 21.17 7.31
C LEU A 94 4.04 21.89 8.38
N SER A 95 4.27 23.19 8.60
CA SER A 95 3.55 24.01 9.60
C SER A 95 2.02 23.97 9.47
N ASN A 96 1.50 23.67 8.28
CA ASN A 96 0.07 23.58 7.99
C ASN A 96 -0.33 22.19 7.45
N HIS A 97 0.49 21.16 7.67
CA HIS A 97 0.23 19.78 7.23
C HIS A 97 -0.58 19.01 8.29
N TYR A 98 -1.88 19.30 8.38
CA TYR A 98 -2.77 18.74 9.41
C TYR A 98 -3.21 17.28 9.10
N ALA A 99 -2.25 16.36 9.08
CA ALA A 99 -2.48 14.95 8.79
C ALA A 99 -1.56 14.02 9.60
N ASP A 100 -2.02 12.79 9.82
CA ASP A 100 -1.24 11.77 10.50
C ASP A 100 -0.55 10.84 9.52
N CYS A 101 0.76 10.71 9.68
CA CYS A 101 1.55 9.77 8.90
C CYS A 101 1.18 8.33 9.22
N ILE A 102 0.90 8.00 10.49
CA ILE A 102 0.44 6.69 10.95
C ILE A 102 -0.79 6.84 11.84
N ALA A 103 -1.59 5.78 11.96
CA ALA A 103 -2.77 5.79 12.81
C ALA A 103 -2.38 5.82 14.30
N PRO A 104 -3.17 6.49 15.17
CA PRO A 104 -2.86 6.60 16.60
C PRO A 104 -2.85 5.24 17.31
N CYS A 105 -3.58 4.25 16.79
CA CYS A 105 -3.57 2.87 17.29
C CYS A 105 -2.25 2.12 17.01
N ILE A 106 -1.49 2.54 15.99
CA ILE A 106 -0.15 2.02 15.69
C ILE A 106 0.86 2.72 16.60
N ASP A 107 0.80 4.05 16.66
CA ASP A 107 1.67 4.89 17.48
C ASP A 107 1.64 4.53 18.97
N ASN A 108 0.45 4.21 19.50
CA ASN A 108 0.28 3.82 20.91
C ASN A 108 0.48 2.32 21.16
N CYS A 109 0.74 1.51 20.13
CA CYS A 109 1.09 0.10 20.34
C CYS A 109 2.58 0.00 20.65
N PRO A 110 3.01 -0.47 21.85
CA PRO A 110 4.43 -0.54 22.16
C PRO A 110 5.25 -1.38 21.17
N ALA A 111 4.66 -2.44 20.63
CA ALA A 111 5.31 -3.28 19.63
C ALA A 111 5.21 -2.73 18.19
N GLY A 112 4.51 -1.62 17.98
CA GLY A 112 4.35 -0.97 16.67
C GLY A 112 3.58 -1.82 15.64
N ILE A 113 2.58 -2.59 16.09
CA ILE A 113 1.78 -3.45 15.21
C ILE A 113 0.93 -2.57 14.28
N ASP A 114 0.92 -2.85 12.98
CA ASP A 114 0.10 -2.13 12.01
C ASP A 114 -1.39 -2.54 12.11
N VAL A 115 -2.08 -1.89 13.04
CA VAL A 115 -3.49 -2.13 13.32
C VAL A 115 -4.40 -1.87 12.12
N GLN A 116 -4.16 -0.79 11.40
CA GLN A 116 -5.05 -0.41 10.30
C GLN A 116 -4.96 -1.42 9.16
N GLU A 117 -3.75 -1.87 8.85
CA GLU A 117 -3.50 -2.81 7.76
C GLU A 117 -4.07 -4.21 8.04
N TYR A 118 -3.88 -4.79 9.24
CA TYR A 118 -4.49 -6.11 9.49
C TYR A 118 -6.00 -6.06 9.62
N ILE A 119 -6.60 -4.94 10.06
CA ILE A 119 -8.05 -4.75 10.05
C ILE A 119 -8.57 -4.72 8.60
N THR A 120 -7.84 -4.08 7.68
CA THR A 120 -8.18 -4.11 6.25
C THR A 120 -8.15 -5.54 5.72
N LEU A 121 -7.08 -6.28 5.97
CA LEU A 121 -6.97 -7.68 5.54
C LEU A 121 -8.11 -8.53 6.13
N ALA A 122 -8.41 -8.37 7.42
CA ALA A 122 -9.55 -9.03 8.08
C ALA A 122 -10.89 -8.70 7.41
N SER A 123 -11.14 -7.43 7.07
CA SER A 123 -12.38 -6.99 6.39
C SER A 123 -12.58 -7.58 4.99
N ARG A 124 -11.56 -8.28 4.45
CA ARG A 124 -11.54 -8.90 3.12
C ARG A 124 -11.46 -10.43 3.19
N GLY A 125 -11.55 -11.02 4.38
CA GLY A 125 -11.37 -12.47 4.56
C GLY A 125 -9.93 -12.96 4.42
N LYS A 126 -8.95 -12.05 4.37
CA LYS A 126 -7.51 -12.34 4.19
C LYS A 126 -6.83 -12.63 5.53
N TYR A 127 -7.34 -13.66 6.22
CA TYR A 127 -6.97 -13.94 7.60
C TYR A 127 -5.52 -14.42 7.76
N LYS A 128 -5.00 -15.18 6.79
CA LYS A 128 -3.62 -15.70 6.81
C LYS A 128 -2.60 -14.56 6.69
N GLU A 129 -2.88 -13.60 5.82
CA GLU A 129 -2.05 -12.44 5.58
C GLU A 129 -2.13 -11.48 6.77
N ALA A 130 -3.33 -11.29 7.35
CA ALA A 130 -3.53 -10.46 8.52
C ALA A 130 -2.74 -10.98 9.73
N ILE A 131 -2.77 -12.29 10.01
CA ILE A 131 -2.00 -12.87 11.12
C ILE A 131 -0.50 -12.82 10.86
N ARG A 132 -0.06 -13.03 9.61
CA ARG A 132 1.35 -12.88 9.22
C ARG A 132 1.84 -11.46 9.53
N LEU A 133 1.08 -10.44 9.15
CA LEU A 133 1.42 -9.04 9.42
C LEU A 133 1.52 -8.75 10.92
N ILE A 134 0.60 -9.27 11.73
CA ILE A 134 0.69 -9.14 13.19
C ILE A 134 1.99 -9.77 13.71
N LYS A 135 2.35 -10.96 13.21
CA LYS A 135 3.57 -11.69 13.59
C LYS A 135 4.87 -11.01 13.20
N GLU A 136 4.87 -10.08 12.23
CA GLU A 136 6.05 -9.26 11.91
C GLU A 136 6.48 -8.38 13.09
N ASN A 137 5.55 -7.98 13.97
CA ASN A 137 5.81 -7.10 15.12
C ASN A 137 5.50 -7.74 16.48
N ASN A 138 4.69 -8.79 16.51
CA ASN A 138 4.29 -9.47 17.73
C ASN A 138 4.24 -10.99 17.49
N PRO A 139 5.23 -11.77 17.94
CA PRO A 139 5.25 -13.21 17.76
C PRO A 139 4.25 -13.96 18.67
N LEU A 140 3.61 -13.28 19.62
CA LEU A 140 2.66 -13.87 20.58
C LEU A 140 1.20 -13.38 20.40
N PRO A 141 0.60 -13.41 19.19
CA PRO A 141 -0.75 -12.90 18.97
C PRO A 141 -1.88 -13.72 19.64
N LEU A 142 -1.75 -15.03 19.81
CA LEU A 142 -2.73 -15.88 20.51
C LEU A 142 -2.82 -15.48 21.99
N SER A 143 -1.67 -15.30 22.63
CA SER A 143 -1.60 -14.86 24.02
C SER A 143 -2.09 -13.42 24.16
N LEU A 144 -1.54 -12.49 23.36
CA LEU A 144 -1.92 -11.08 23.46
C LEU A 144 -3.33 -10.78 22.96
N GLY A 145 -3.96 -11.66 22.18
CA GLY A 145 -5.40 -11.57 21.86
C GLY A 145 -6.28 -11.65 23.11
N ARG A 146 -5.78 -12.27 24.18
CA ARG A 146 -6.52 -12.49 25.43
C ARG A 146 -6.16 -11.49 26.53
N ILE A 147 -4.87 -11.16 26.67
CA ILE A 147 -4.37 -10.45 27.86
C ILE A 147 -3.82 -9.04 27.59
N CYS A 148 -3.87 -8.55 26.35
CA CYS A 148 -3.32 -7.23 26.03
C CYS A 148 -4.09 -6.12 26.76
N VAL A 149 -3.38 -5.08 27.19
CA VAL A 149 -3.95 -3.88 27.84
C VAL A 149 -4.59 -2.89 26.86
N ARG A 150 -4.59 -3.20 25.56
CA ARG A 150 -5.35 -2.48 24.52
C ARG A 150 -5.04 -0.98 24.40
N ASN A 151 -3.79 -0.54 24.57
CA ASN A 151 -3.38 0.86 24.36
C ASN A 151 -3.82 1.42 22.98
N CYS A 152 -3.87 0.56 21.97
CA CYS A 152 -4.38 0.89 20.64
C CYS A 152 -5.87 1.27 20.63
N GLU A 153 -6.70 0.68 21.50
CA GLU A 153 -8.12 1.02 21.66
C GLU A 153 -8.29 2.32 22.46
N ILE A 154 -7.44 2.57 23.46
CA ILE A 154 -7.42 3.83 24.23
C ILE A 154 -7.15 5.02 23.30
N ALA A 155 -6.18 4.87 22.40
CA ALA A 155 -5.83 5.91 21.43
C ALA A 155 -6.73 5.96 20.18
N CYS A 156 -7.73 5.07 20.07
CA CYS A 156 -8.59 5.02 18.89
C CYS A 156 -9.42 6.31 18.79
N ARG A 157 -9.35 7.02 17.66
CA ARG A 157 -10.13 8.25 17.43
C ARG A 157 -11.64 8.05 17.46
N ARG A 158 -12.10 6.81 17.34
CA ARG A 158 -13.53 6.51 17.42
C ARG A 158 -14.11 6.80 18.82
N ASN A 159 -13.26 6.91 19.84
CA ASN A 159 -13.62 7.40 21.17
C ASN A 159 -14.22 8.82 21.16
N PHE A 160 -13.96 9.64 20.13
CA PHE A 160 -14.63 10.94 19.98
C PHE A 160 -16.08 10.81 19.46
N ILE A 161 -16.51 9.66 18.97
CA ILE A 161 -17.82 9.48 18.33
C ILE A 161 -18.72 8.58 19.17
N ASP A 162 -18.23 7.38 19.44
CA ASP A 162 -18.91 6.33 20.21
C ASP A 162 -17.88 5.51 21.02
N GLU A 163 -17.59 4.28 20.63
CA GLU A 163 -16.71 3.33 21.30
C GLU A 163 -15.53 2.98 20.39
N PRO A 164 -14.36 2.60 20.92
CA PRO A 164 -13.22 2.26 20.09
C PRO A 164 -13.53 1.02 19.23
N VAL A 165 -12.79 0.87 18.13
CA VAL A 165 -12.80 -0.40 17.40
C VAL A 165 -12.28 -1.49 18.33
N ALA A 166 -12.91 -2.67 18.37
CA ALA A 166 -12.50 -3.83 19.17
C ALA A 166 -11.24 -4.50 18.56
N ILE A 167 -10.17 -3.72 18.46
CA ILE A 167 -8.88 -4.06 17.85
C ILE A 167 -8.33 -5.37 18.43
N ASN A 168 -8.38 -5.53 19.75
CA ASN A 168 -7.88 -6.73 20.40
C ASN A 168 -8.72 -7.98 20.06
N ALA A 169 -10.04 -7.83 19.96
CA ALA A 169 -10.95 -8.91 19.59
C ALA A 169 -10.74 -9.36 18.12
N VAL A 170 -10.52 -8.40 17.21
CA VAL A 170 -10.14 -8.67 15.82
C VAL A 170 -8.83 -9.45 15.77
N LYS A 171 -7.79 -9.00 16.49
CA LYS A 171 -6.49 -9.69 16.59
C LYS A 171 -6.65 -11.11 17.13
N ARG A 172 -7.47 -11.29 18.16
CA ARG A 172 -7.75 -12.61 18.75
C ARG A 172 -8.42 -13.55 17.74
N TYR A 173 -9.47 -13.09 17.06
CA TYR A 173 -10.14 -13.88 16.02
C TYR A 173 -9.16 -14.39 14.96
N LEU A 174 -8.33 -13.47 14.44
CA LEU A 174 -7.32 -13.79 13.42
C LEU A 174 -6.31 -14.83 13.92
N ALA A 175 -5.91 -14.74 15.19
CA ALA A 175 -4.99 -15.70 15.80
C ALA A 175 -5.67 -17.07 15.97
N ASP A 176 -6.90 -17.10 16.51
CA ASP A 176 -7.63 -18.34 16.81
C ASP A 176 -7.97 -19.13 15.52
N VAL A 177 -8.43 -18.47 14.44
CA VAL A 177 -8.76 -19.14 13.16
C VAL A 177 -7.53 -19.78 12.50
N ASN A 178 -6.36 -19.14 12.61
CA ASN A 178 -5.13 -19.64 12.00
C ASN A 178 -4.33 -20.59 12.90
N ASN A 179 -4.79 -20.86 14.13
CA ASN A 179 -4.09 -21.73 15.08
C ASN A 179 -3.87 -23.16 14.56
N LYS A 180 -4.72 -23.63 13.63
CA LYS A 180 -4.59 -24.97 13.01
C LYS A 180 -3.47 -25.07 11.96
N HIS A 181 -3.08 -23.96 11.36
CA HIS A 181 -2.09 -23.89 10.28
C HIS A 181 -1.17 -22.69 10.51
N LEU A 182 -0.28 -22.82 11.48
CA LEU A 182 0.64 -21.75 11.84
C LEU A 182 1.62 -21.51 10.69
N TRP A 183 1.64 -20.27 10.20
CA TRP A 183 2.58 -19.82 9.18
C TRP A 183 4.03 -19.92 9.69
N THR A 184 4.93 -20.38 8.81
CA THR A 184 6.36 -20.44 9.07
C THR A 184 7.06 -19.26 8.40
N PRO A 185 7.80 -18.43 9.14
CA PRO A 185 8.61 -17.34 8.60
C PRO A 185 9.83 -17.86 7.84
N ASP A 186 10.31 -17.05 6.89
CA ASP A 186 11.59 -17.31 6.21
C ASP A 186 12.75 -17.01 7.17
N ILE A 187 13.66 -17.98 7.32
CA ILE A 187 14.86 -17.86 8.14
C ILE A 187 16.06 -17.54 7.23
N LYS A 188 16.84 -16.51 7.57
CA LYS A 188 18.06 -16.16 6.83
C LYS A 188 19.11 -17.26 6.96
N LYS A 189 20.07 -17.27 6.03
CA LYS A 189 21.16 -18.25 6.03
C LYS A 189 21.90 -18.24 7.38
N PRO A 190 22.18 -19.41 7.98
CA PRO A 190 22.86 -19.48 9.27
C PRO A 190 24.20 -18.75 9.26
N ASN A 191 24.40 -17.85 10.23
CA ASN A 191 25.64 -17.09 10.38
C ASN A 191 26.64 -17.76 11.37
N ARG A 192 26.25 -18.91 11.96
CA ARG A 192 27.02 -19.72 12.93
C ARG A 192 27.39 -19.01 14.24
N LYS A 193 26.89 -17.80 14.48
CA LYS A 193 27.11 -17.04 15.72
C LYS A 193 26.10 -17.47 16.78
N LYS A 194 26.56 -17.64 18.02
CA LYS A 194 25.74 -18.11 19.15
C LYS A 194 25.33 -16.97 20.07
N ILE A 195 24.06 -16.97 20.49
CA ILE A 195 23.50 -15.94 21.38
C ILE A 195 22.81 -16.61 22.57
N ALA A 196 23.12 -16.18 23.79
CA ALA A 196 22.49 -16.67 25.01
C ALA A 196 21.38 -15.72 25.46
N ILE A 197 20.21 -16.26 25.79
CA ILE A 197 19.04 -15.51 26.24
C ILE A 197 18.63 -16.06 27.60
N ILE A 198 18.64 -15.22 28.62
CA ILE A 198 18.39 -15.62 30.00
C ILE A 198 16.96 -15.26 30.39
N GLY A 199 16.10 -16.26 30.51
CA GLY A 199 14.67 -16.13 30.78
C GLY A 199 13.81 -16.34 29.54
N GLY A 200 12.86 -17.26 29.63
CA GLY A 200 11.92 -17.66 28.59
C GLY A 200 10.56 -16.98 28.68
N GLY A 201 10.51 -15.76 29.24
CA GLY A 201 9.30 -14.92 29.23
C GLY A 201 9.06 -14.23 27.88
N PRO A 202 8.03 -13.35 27.78
CA PRO A 202 7.68 -12.68 26.52
C PRO A 202 8.83 -11.94 25.85
N SER A 203 9.66 -11.24 26.64
CA SER A 203 10.83 -10.51 26.15
C SER A 203 11.88 -11.45 25.56
N GLY A 204 12.28 -12.48 26.31
CA GLY A 204 13.28 -13.47 25.89
C GLY A 204 12.83 -14.30 24.68
N LEU A 205 11.58 -14.79 24.68
CA LEU A 205 10.98 -15.49 23.54
C LEU A 205 10.99 -14.61 22.28
N THR A 206 10.60 -13.34 22.42
CA THR A 206 10.59 -12.40 21.28
C THR A 206 12.00 -12.13 20.76
N CYS A 207 12.97 -11.92 21.65
CA CYS A 207 14.35 -11.71 21.25
C CYS A 207 14.91 -12.95 20.51
N ALA A 208 14.66 -14.14 21.05
CA ALA A 208 15.07 -15.40 20.45
C ALA A 208 14.49 -15.57 19.05
N TYR A 209 13.18 -15.33 18.91
CA TYR A 209 12.48 -15.41 17.63
C TYR A 209 13.14 -14.55 16.55
N TYR A 210 13.32 -13.25 16.80
CA TYR A 210 13.90 -12.36 15.79
C TYR A 210 15.36 -12.68 15.46
N LEU A 211 16.16 -13.07 16.44
CA LEU A 211 17.54 -13.49 16.21
C LEU A 211 17.62 -14.78 15.39
N THR A 212 16.74 -15.75 15.65
CA THR A 212 16.64 -16.96 14.83
C THR A 212 16.27 -16.63 13.39
N LEU A 213 15.33 -15.70 13.14
CA LEU A 213 15.01 -15.25 11.77
C LEU A 213 16.20 -14.62 11.05
N GLU A 214 17.08 -13.94 11.78
CA GLU A 214 18.32 -13.35 11.26
C GLU A 214 19.45 -14.39 11.02
N GLY A 215 19.20 -15.67 11.31
CA GLY A 215 20.12 -16.78 11.07
C GLY A 215 21.10 -17.07 12.22
N TYR A 216 20.87 -16.49 13.40
CA TYR A 216 21.66 -16.75 14.61
C TYR A 216 21.23 -18.05 15.31
N SER A 217 22.16 -18.68 16.03
CA SER A 217 21.87 -19.80 16.93
C SER A 217 21.53 -19.24 18.32
N ALA A 218 20.24 -19.07 18.60
CA ALA A 218 19.74 -18.56 19.88
C ALA A 218 19.45 -19.70 20.86
N THR A 219 20.02 -19.63 22.07
CA THR A 219 19.74 -20.55 23.17
C THR A 219 19.07 -19.81 24.33
N ILE A 220 17.87 -20.25 24.73
CA ILE A 220 17.17 -19.78 25.92
C ILE A 220 17.57 -20.63 27.13
N PHE A 221 18.03 -19.97 28.19
CA PHE A 221 18.26 -20.55 29.51
C PHE A 221 17.13 -20.12 30.44
N GLU A 222 16.32 -21.07 30.90
CA GLU A 222 15.15 -20.82 31.76
C GLU A 222 15.34 -21.51 33.10
N LYS A 223 15.07 -20.77 34.19
CA LYS A 223 15.16 -21.28 35.56
C LYS A 223 14.03 -22.25 35.88
N LEU A 224 12.83 -21.97 35.38
CA LEU A 224 11.63 -22.74 35.65
C LEU A 224 11.52 -23.99 34.74
N PRO A 225 10.65 -24.95 35.08
CA PRO A 225 10.50 -26.18 34.28
C PRO A 225 9.96 -25.95 32.86
N GLU A 226 9.24 -24.86 32.63
CA GLU A 226 8.61 -24.55 31.34
C GLU A 226 8.78 -23.08 30.97
N LEU A 227 8.75 -22.79 29.67
CA LEU A 227 8.82 -21.43 29.15
C LEU A 227 7.51 -20.67 29.35
N GLY A 228 7.55 -19.36 29.08
CA GLY A 228 6.40 -18.45 29.12
C GLY A 228 6.44 -17.44 30.26
N GLY A 229 7.33 -17.62 31.24
CA GLY A 229 7.51 -16.69 32.36
C GLY A 229 6.17 -16.33 33.04
N MET A 230 5.93 -15.03 33.27
CA MET A 230 4.68 -14.56 33.89
C MET A 230 3.40 -14.90 33.10
N LEU A 231 3.47 -15.15 31.78
CA LEU A 231 2.29 -15.61 31.03
C LEU A 231 1.83 -17.00 31.49
N LYS A 232 2.78 -17.89 31.79
CA LYS A 232 2.48 -19.24 32.27
C LYS A 232 2.19 -19.24 33.76
N TYR A 233 3.07 -18.63 34.56
CA TYR A 233 3.04 -18.77 36.02
C TYR A 233 2.26 -17.68 36.76
N GLY A 234 2.00 -16.52 36.12
CA GLY A 234 1.34 -15.38 36.75
C GLY A 234 -0.09 -15.12 36.27
N ILE A 235 -0.48 -15.59 35.09
CA ILE A 235 -1.82 -15.35 34.53
C ILE A 235 -2.71 -16.59 34.73
N PRO A 236 -3.96 -16.46 35.21
CA PRO A 236 -4.87 -17.60 35.40
C PRO A 236 -5.32 -18.29 34.11
N GLU A 237 -5.70 -19.57 34.23
CA GLU A 237 -6.18 -20.42 33.12
C GLU A 237 -7.39 -19.84 32.38
N TYR A 238 -8.34 -19.27 33.12
CA TYR A 238 -9.59 -18.75 32.57
C TYR A 238 -9.41 -17.48 31.71
N ARG A 239 -8.23 -16.83 31.79
CA ARG A 239 -7.83 -15.68 30.95
C ARG A 239 -6.88 -16.10 29.84
N LEU A 240 -5.86 -16.88 30.17
CA LEU A 240 -4.87 -17.38 29.21
C LEU A 240 -4.69 -18.89 29.41
N PRO A 241 -5.43 -19.71 28.64
CA PRO A 241 -5.30 -21.16 28.69
C PRO A 241 -3.87 -21.59 28.36
N LYS A 242 -3.25 -22.46 29.17
CA LYS A 242 -1.84 -22.83 28.96
C LYS A 242 -1.62 -23.61 27.69
N LYS A 243 -2.58 -24.45 27.30
CA LYS A 243 -2.53 -25.15 26.02
C LYS A 243 -2.36 -24.20 24.82
N ILE A 244 -2.99 -23.03 24.86
CA ILE A 244 -2.87 -22.01 23.81
C ILE A 244 -1.48 -21.37 23.84
N LEU A 245 -1.01 -20.98 25.03
CA LEU A 245 0.35 -20.45 25.21
C LEU A 245 1.41 -21.46 24.75
N ASP A 246 1.26 -22.74 25.11
CA ASP A 246 2.19 -23.81 24.76
C ASP A 246 2.23 -24.07 23.26
N THR A 247 1.07 -23.98 22.59
CA THR A 247 1.00 -24.07 21.13
C THR A 247 1.82 -22.94 20.48
N GLU A 248 1.71 -21.73 21.02
CA GLU A 248 2.41 -20.55 20.51
C GLU A 248 3.92 -20.59 20.79
N ILE A 249 4.33 -20.99 21.99
CA ILE A 249 5.74 -21.18 22.36
C ILE A 249 6.35 -22.30 21.51
N LYS A 250 5.67 -23.44 21.38
CA LYS A 250 6.15 -24.57 20.60
C LYS A 250 6.42 -24.16 19.15
N TRP A 251 5.51 -23.41 18.55
CA TRP A 251 5.70 -22.87 17.20
C TRP A 251 6.96 -22.02 17.08
N MET A 252 7.30 -21.21 18.08
CA MET A 252 8.54 -20.43 18.08
C MET A 252 9.77 -21.33 18.21
N THR A 253 9.73 -22.31 19.12
CA THR A 253 10.87 -23.20 19.35
C THR A 253 11.12 -24.13 18.16
N ASP A 254 10.06 -24.55 17.46
CA ASP A 254 10.14 -25.37 16.24
C ASP A 254 10.88 -24.65 15.08
N LEU A 255 11.10 -23.33 15.16
CA LEU A 255 11.92 -22.57 14.21
C LEU A 255 13.43 -22.76 14.41
N GLY A 256 13.85 -23.50 15.44
CA GLY A 256 15.26 -23.76 15.75
C GLY A 256 15.81 -22.94 16.92
N ILE A 257 14.97 -22.58 17.89
CA ILE A 257 15.42 -21.98 19.16
C ILE A 257 15.81 -23.12 20.11
N ASP A 258 17.06 -23.14 20.57
CA ASP A 258 17.51 -24.10 21.58
C ASP A 258 17.00 -23.70 22.96
N VAL A 259 16.55 -24.67 23.76
CA VAL A 259 15.96 -24.40 25.08
C VAL A 259 16.62 -25.27 26.15
N LYS A 260 17.02 -24.63 27.25
CA LYS A 260 17.58 -25.30 28.44
C LYS A 260 16.83 -24.83 29.69
N THR A 261 15.94 -25.66 30.20
CA THR A 261 15.15 -25.40 31.41
C THR A 261 15.88 -25.87 32.67
N GLY A 262 15.46 -25.39 33.84
CA GLY A 262 16.08 -25.72 35.13
C GLY A 262 17.48 -25.14 35.33
N MET A 263 17.89 -24.13 34.54
CA MET A 263 19.20 -23.50 34.63
C MET A 263 19.08 -22.04 35.08
N GLU A 264 19.74 -21.68 36.17
CA GLU A 264 19.66 -20.36 36.82
C GLU A 264 20.99 -19.57 36.73
N LEU A 265 20.91 -18.37 36.13
CA LEU A 265 22.02 -17.42 36.10
C LEU A 265 22.44 -17.01 37.52
N GLY A 266 23.75 -17.00 37.77
CA GLY A 266 24.37 -16.73 39.07
C GLY A 266 24.54 -17.97 39.95
N LYS A 267 23.73 -19.01 39.73
CA LYS A 267 23.85 -20.31 40.42
C LYS A 267 24.61 -21.33 39.58
N ASP A 268 24.10 -21.64 38.38
CA ASP A 268 24.60 -22.72 37.53
C ASP A 268 25.62 -22.23 36.49
N PHE A 269 25.58 -20.94 36.13
CA PHE A 269 26.51 -20.29 35.22
C PHE A 269 26.52 -18.76 35.44
N SER A 270 27.59 -18.10 35.02
CA SER A 270 27.75 -16.62 34.96
C SER A 270 27.68 -16.10 33.53
N ILE A 271 27.70 -14.77 33.36
CA ILE A 271 27.78 -14.15 32.02
C ILE A 271 29.12 -14.50 31.36
N ASP A 272 30.21 -14.50 32.13
CA ASP A 272 31.54 -14.83 31.63
C ASP A 272 31.66 -16.31 31.24
N ASP A 273 31.01 -17.22 31.96
CA ASP A 273 30.95 -18.64 31.57
C ASP A 273 30.30 -18.83 30.19
N LEU A 274 29.28 -18.02 29.87
CA LEU A 274 28.62 -18.07 28.56
C LEU A 274 29.53 -17.53 27.46
N LYS A 275 30.22 -16.41 27.71
CA LYS A 275 31.23 -15.89 26.76
C LYS A 275 32.32 -16.93 26.49
N ASN A 276 32.84 -17.58 27.53
CA ASN A 276 33.85 -18.64 27.43
C ASN A 276 33.35 -19.89 26.67
N LYS A 277 32.04 -20.17 26.70
CA LYS A 277 31.39 -21.24 25.91
C LYS A 277 31.14 -20.85 24.44
N GLY A 278 31.60 -19.68 24.02
CA GLY A 278 31.52 -19.18 22.64
C GLY A 278 30.20 -18.48 22.30
N TYR A 279 29.44 -18.00 23.29
CA TYR A 279 28.33 -17.09 23.04
C TYR A 279 28.85 -15.68 22.81
N GLU A 280 28.59 -15.10 21.63
CA GLU A 280 29.10 -13.76 21.24
C GLU A 280 28.30 -12.61 21.85
N SER A 281 27.07 -12.88 22.29
CA SER A 281 26.22 -11.90 22.97
C SER A 281 25.26 -12.57 23.96
N VAL A 282 24.85 -11.82 24.98
CA VAL A 282 23.95 -12.26 26.05
C VAL A 282 22.78 -11.28 26.21
N PHE A 283 21.56 -11.78 26.27
CA PHE A 283 20.35 -11.00 26.58
C PHE A 283 19.75 -11.41 27.93
N LEU A 284 19.61 -10.45 28.84
CA LEU A 284 19.03 -10.65 30.17
C LEU A 284 17.52 -10.32 30.15
N ALA A 285 16.69 -11.32 30.37
CA ALA A 285 15.22 -11.24 30.36
C ALA A 285 14.58 -12.00 31.55
N VAL A 286 15.25 -11.99 32.71
CA VAL A 286 14.89 -12.76 33.92
C VAL A 286 13.57 -12.34 34.59
N GLY A 287 13.01 -11.18 34.23
CA GLY A 287 11.72 -10.69 34.72
C GLY A 287 11.67 -10.29 36.21
N ALA A 288 10.47 -9.95 36.69
CA ALA A 288 10.21 -9.52 38.07
C ALA A 288 9.50 -10.62 38.89
N HIS A 289 10.17 -11.73 39.16
CA HIS A 289 9.55 -12.91 39.77
C HIS A 289 9.38 -12.88 41.30
N LYS A 290 9.94 -11.88 41.99
CA LYS A 290 9.91 -11.78 43.46
C LYS A 290 8.69 -11.01 43.93
N ALA A 291 7.84 -11.61 44.76
CA ALA A 291 6.69 -10.91 45.33
C ALA A 291 7.11 -9.92 46.43
N THR A 292 6.34 -8.83 46.59
CA THR A 292 6.54 -7.84 47.67
C THR A 292 5.59 -8.14 48.84
N GLY A 293 6.13 -8.19 50.05
CA GLY A 293 5.35 -8.31 51.30
C GLY A 293 4.72 -6.99 51.74
N MET A 294 3.65 -7.06 52.54
CA MET A 294 2.89 -5.90 53.03
C MET A 294 3.66 -5.07 54.06
N ARG A 295 4.75 -5.64 54.59
CA ARG A 295 5.56 -5.09 55.69
C ARG A 295 4.77 -4.99 56.98
N LEU A 296 3.89 -5.96 57.22
CA LEU A 296 3.20 -6.12 58.49
C LEU A 296 4.01 -7.05 59.40
N ASP A 297 4.03 -6.74 60.69
CA ASP A 297 4.74 -7.56 61.67
C ASP A 297 4.15 -8.97 61.74
N GLY A 298 4.99 -9.99 61.55
CA GLY A 298 4.57 -11.40 61.54
C GLY A 298 4.15 -11.96 60.18
N GLU A 299 4.10 -11.16 59.10
CA GLU A 299 3.51 -11.57 57.82
C GLU A 299 4.06 -12.86 57.18
N ASP A 300 5.34 -13.18 57.42
CA ASP A 300 6.02 -14.36 56.85
C ASP A 300 5.92 -15.61 57.73
N ARG A 301 5.38 -15.52 58.96
CA ARG A 301 5.35 -16.63 59.95
C ARG A 301 3.96 -17.22 60.18
N ILE A 302 2.91 -16.48 59.79
CA ILE A 302 1.52 -16.79 60.12
C ILE A 302 0.88 -17.63 59.01
N ASP A 303 0.25 -18.74 59.39
CA ASP A 303 -0.50 -19.58 58.46
C ASP A 303 -1.77 -18.86 57.97
N GLY A 304 -2.01 -18.90 56.66
CA GLY A 304 -3.10 -18.19 55.98
C GLY A 304 -2.67 -16.91 55.25
N ILE A 305 -1.43 -16.44 55.40
CA ILE A 305 -0.90 -15.28 54.65
C ILE A 305 -0.07 -15.76 53.46
N ILE A 306 -0.41 -15.28 52.26
CA ILE A 306 0.18 -15.75 51.01
C ILE A 306 0.57 -14.57 50.14
N LYS A 307 1.72 -14.65 49.48
CA LYS A 307 2.13 -13.63 48.49
C LYS A 307 1.43 -13.89 47.16
N GLY A 308 0.88 -12.86 46.51
CA GLY A 308 -0.04 -13.02 45.38
C GLY A 308 0.54 -13.75 44.16
N ILE A 309 1.82 -13.51 43.81
CA ILE A 309 2.47 -14.25 42.71
C ILE A 309 2.68 -15.71 43.08
N ASP A 310 3.08 -15.96 44.33
CA ASP A 310 3.33 -17.31 44.83
C ASP A 310 2.01 -18.10 44.88
N PHE A 311 0.92 -17.46 45.33
CA PHE A 311 -0.45 -17.98 45.25
C PHE A 311 -0.82 -18.44 43.84
N LEU A 312 -0.68 -17.56 42.84
CA LEU A 312 -1.02 -17.89 41.45
C LEU A 312 -0.11 -19.00 40.92
N ARG A 313 1.20 -18.96 41.22
CA ARG A 313 2.18 -19.95 40.76
C ARG A 313 1.92 -21.34 41.37
N GLU A 314 1.67 -21.41 42.68
CA GLU A 314 1.40 -22.65 43.40
C GLU A 314 0.08 -23.28 42.97
N LYS A 315 -0.95 -22.45 42.75
CA LYS A 315 -2.22 -22.92 42.16
C LYS A 315 -1.99 -23.51 40.78
N GLN A 316 -1.19 -22.88 39.93
CA GLN A 316 -0.90 -23.42 38.60
C GLN A 316 -0.06 -24.69 38.65
N SER A 317 0.75 -24.87 39.70
CA SER A 317 1.51 -26.10 39.94
C SER A 317 0.69 -27.19 40.65
N ASN A 318 -0.61 -26.97 40.90
CA ASN A 318 -1.50 -27.85 41.70
C ASN A 318 -0.97 -28.17 43.11
N LYS A 319 -0.14 -27.28 43.69
CA LYS A 319 0.48 -27.47 45.00
C LYS A 319 -0.33 -26.86 46.14
N MET A 320 -1.44 -26.21 45.84
CA MET A 320 -2.19 -25.40 46.79
C MET A 320 -3.55 -26.00 47.16
N PRO A 321 -3.89 -26.13 48.45
CA PRO A 321 -5.21 -26.60 48.89
C PRO A 321 -6.33 -25.62 48.50
N LYS A 322 -7.58 -26.10 48.49
CA LYS A 322 -8.76 -25.26 48.26
C LYS A 322 -8.87 -24.20 49.38
N LEU A 323 -9.23 -22.98 48.99
CA LEU A 323 -9.51 -21.91 49.93
C LEU A 323 -10.96 -22.05 50.41
N LYS A 324 -11.21 -22.07 51.71
CA LYS A 324 -12.57 -22.08 52.29
C LYS A 324 -12.67 -20.94 53.30
N GLY A 325 -13.81 -20.25 53.38
CA GLY A 325 -13.97 -19.05 54.20
C GLY A 325 -13.71 -17.75 53.45
N THR A 326 -13.33 -16.71 54.18
CA THR A 326 -13.18 -15.34 53.67
C THR A 326 -11.73 -15.05 53.30
N VAL A 327 -11.51 -14.62 52.05
CA VAL A 327 -10.19 -14.26 51.52
C VAL A 327 -10.12 -12.75 51.32
N ILE A 328 -9.10 -12.12 51.88
CA ILE A 328 -8.77 -10.72 51.62
C ILE A 328 -7.59 -10.65 50.66
N VAL A 329 -7.72 -9.87 49.59
CA VAL A 329 -6.64 -9.60 48.64
C VAL A 329 -6.23 -8.14 48.74
N VAL A 330 -4.98 -7.87 49.09
CA VAL A 330 -4.47 -6.51 49.26
C VAL A 330 -3.79 -6.05 47.99
N GLY A 331 -4.33 -5.04 47.32
CA GLY A 331 -3.77 -4.50 46.08
C GLY A 331 -4.82 -4.01 45.09
N GLY A 332 -4.39 -3.33 44.03
CA GLY A 332 -5.29 -2.79 42.99
C GLY A 332 -4.89 -3.11 41.55
N GLY A 333 -3.80 -3.85 41.33
CA GLY A 333 -3.34 -4.22 39.99
C GLY A 333 -4.05 -5.46 39.43
N ASN A 334 -3.74 -5.82 38.18
CA ASN A 334 -4.29 -7.03 37.56
C ASN A 334 -4.00 -8.30 38.39
N THR A 335 -2.81 -8.40 39.01
CA THR A 335 -2.49 -9.51 39.92
C THR A 335 -3.48 -9.63 41.08
N ALA A 336 -3.95 -8.51 41.65
CA ALA A 336 -4.93 -8.54 42.73
C ALA A 336 -6.29 -9.04 42.24
N VAL A 337 -6.74 -8.58 41.06
CA VAL A 337 -7.98 -9.05 40.44
C VAL A 337 -7.89 -10.54 40.08
N ASP A 338 -6.75 -10.97 39.51
CA ASP A 338 -6.48 -12.36 39.16
C ASP A 338 -6.46 -13.26 40.41
N CYS A 339 -5.84 -12.81 41.51
CA CYS A 339 -5.86 -13.51 42.80
C CYS A 339 -7.28 -13.64 43.35
N ALA A 340 -8.06 -12.56 43.33
CA ALA A 340 -9.41 -12.55 43.87
C ALA A 340 -10.36 -13.48 43.10
N ARG A 341 -10.36 -13.37 41.77
CA ARG A 341 -11.18 -14.20 40.88
C ARG A 341 -10.74 -15.67 40.89
N THR A 342 -9.44 -15.93 41.06
CA THR A 342 -8.91 -17.30 41.24
C THR A 342 -9.34 -17.86 42.59
N SER A 343 -9.33 -17.06 43.66
CA SER A 343 -9.75 -17.49 44.99
C SER A 343 -11.22 -17.94 45.02
N LEU A 344 -12.13 -17.19 44.37
CA LEU A 344 -13.53 -17.60 44.20
C LEU A 344 -13.64 -18.97 43.50
N ARG A 345 -12.94 -19.14 42.37
CA ARG A 345 -12.94 -20.40 41.61
C ARG A 345 -12.27 -21.56 42.36
N TRP A 346 -11.42 -21.24 43.33
CA TRP A 346 -10.69 -22.21 44.14
C TRP A 346 -11.39 -22.55 45.47
N GLY A 347 -12.64 -22.10 45.65
CA GLY A 347 -13.54 -22.55 46.71
C GLY A 347 -13.87 -21.51 47.79
N ALA A 348 -13.35 -20.28 47.70
CA ALA A 348 -13.58 -19.26 48.71
C ALA A 348 -15.07 -18.87 48.79
N ASP A 349 -15.61 -18.78 50.00
CA ASP A 349 -17.02 -18.41 50.24
C ASP A 349 -17.25 -16.91 49.99
N LYS A 350 -16.26 -16.10 50.36
CA LYS A 350 -16.28 -14.64 50.19
C LYS A 350 -14.89 -14.13 49.85
N VAL A 351 -14.80 -13.18 48.90
CA VAL A 351 -13.54 -12.55 48.51
C VAL A 351 -13.68 -11.03 48.52
N ILE A 352 -12.75 -10.37 49.21
CA ILE A 352 -12.72 -8.91 49.36
C ILE A 352 -11.35 -8.39 48.88
N ILE A 353 -11.34 -7.50 47.90
CA ILE A 353 -10.14 -6.73 47.54
C ILE A 353 -10.07 -5.49 48.43
N VAL A 354 -8.97 -5.30 49.13
CA VAL A 354 -8.67 -4.08 49.89
C VAL A 354 -7.69 -3.23 49.10
N TYR A 355 -8.12 -2.01 48.75
CA TYR A 355 -7.31 -1.08 47.96
C TYR A 355 -7.25 0.31 48.59
N ARG A 356 -6.03 0.80 48.83
CA ARG A 356 -5.75 2.08 49.49
C ARG A 356 -6.11 3.34 48.69
N ARG A 357 -6.63 3.22 47.47
CA ARG A 357 -7.06 4.37 46.64
C ARG A 357 -8.48 4.15 46.09
N SER A 358 -8.97 5.08 45.27
CA SER A 358 -10.27 4.97 44.60
C SER A 358 -10.15 4.13 43.32
N ILE A 359 -11.31 3.81 42.73
CA ILE A 359 -11.39 3.09 41.46
C ILE A 359 -10.67 3.82 40.31
N LYS A 360 -10.64 5.16 40.31
CA LYS A 360 -10.01 5.96 39.25
C LYS A 360 -8.50 5.75 39.19
N GLU A 361 -7.86 5.50 40.33
CA GLU A 361 -6.41 5.24 40.41
C GLU A 361 -6.08 3.74 40.44
N MET A 362 -7.06 2.85 40.24
CA MET A 362 -6.85 1.40 40.24
C MET A 362 -6.07 0.98 38.99
N PRO A 363 -4.88 0.35 39.11
CA PRO A 363 -4.08 -0.02 37.92
C PRO A 363 -4.63 -1.19 37.10
N ALA A 364 -5.57 -1.98 37.63
CA ALA A 364 -6.20 -3.07 36.89
C ALA A 364 -7.04 -2.56 35.72
N HIS A 365 -7.16 -3.37 34.66
CA HIS A 365 -7.96 -3.00 33.50
C HIS A 365 -9.46 -2.90 33.88
N PRO A 366 -10.20 -1.86 33.44
CA PRO A 366 -11.60 -1.66 33.81
C PRO A 366 -12.50 -2.88 33.56
N ASP A 367 -12.41 -3.51 32.39
CA ASP A 367 -13.17 -4.74 32.05
C ASP A 367 -12.96 -5.88 33.06
N GLU A 368 -11.73 -6.02 33.59
CA GLU A 368 -11.40 -7.08 34.56
C GLU A 368 -11.98 -6.76 35.95
N VAL A 369 -12.00 -5.48 36.33
CA VAL A 369 -12.63 -5.00 37.56
C VAL A 369 -14.14 -5.21 37.49
N GLU A 370 -14.77 -4.87 36.36
CA GLU A 370 -16.20 -5.11 36.14
C GLU A 370 -16.53 -6.61 36.15
N ALA A 371 -15.70 -7.43 35.49
CA ALA A 371 -15.87 -8.88 35.48
C ALA A 371 -15.77 -9.50 36.89
N ALA A 372 -14.85 -9.00 37.73
CA ALA A 372 -14.72 -9.40 39.13
C ALA A 372 -15.96 -9.02 39.95
N GLY A 373 -16.49 -7.81 39.75
CA GLY A 373 -17.73 -7.35 40.39
C GLY A 373 -18.94 -8.23 40.02
N LYS A 374 -19.11 -8.55 38.73
CA LYS A 374 -20.15 -9.50 38.26
C LYS A 374 -19.98 -10.89 38.89
N GLU A 375 -18.74 -11.27 39.20
CA GLU A 375 -18.42 -12.52 39.88
C GLU A 375 -18.67 -12.50 41.39
N ARG A 376 -19.07 -11.36 41.97
CA ARG A 376 -19.27 -11.10 43.41
C ARG A 376 -17.97 -10.95 44.21
N VAL A 377 -16.89 -10.48 43.59
CA VAL A 377 -15.75 -9.95 44.34
C VAL A 377 -16.13 -8.59 44.92
N GLU A 378 -16.07 -8.44 46.24
CA GLU A 378 -16.25 -7.14 46.91
C GLU A 378 -14.96 -6.33 46.82
N ILE A 379 -15.04 -5.01 46.62
CA ILE A 379 -13.86 -4.13 46.60
C ILE A 379 -14.06 -3.04 47.64
N GLN A 380 -13.22 -3.04 48.68
CA GLN A 380 -13.13 -1.96 49.65
C GLN A 380 -12.05 -0.97 49.24
N PHE A 381 -12.50 0.13 48.62
CA PHE A 381 -11.66 1.28 48.30
C PHE A 381 -11.27 2.05 49.56
N LEU A 382 -10.24 2.90 49.40
CA LEU A 382 -9.77 3.79 50.45
C LEU A 382 -9.53 3.07 51.79
N THR A 383 -8.99 1.86 51.72
CA THR A 383 -8.76 0.99 52.88
C THR A 383 -7.37 0.37 52.77
N ASN A 384 -6.63 0.34 53.88
CA ASN A 384 -5.27 -0.21 53.93
C ASN A 384 -5.08 -1.08 55.18
N PRO A 385 -4.49 -2.28 55.09
CA PRO A 385 -4.19 -3.08 56.28
C PRO A 385 -3.06 -2.46 57.10
N VAL A 386 -3.16 -2.52 58.43
CA VAL A 386 -2.19 -1.96 59.38
C VAL A 386 -1.67 -2.97 60.40
N SER A 387 -2.44 -4.00 60.75
CA SER A 387 -2.02 -5.06 61.69
C SER A 387 -2.69 -6.40 61.38
N ILE A 388 -2.05 -7.50 61.78
CA ILE A 388 -2.52 -8.87 61.59
C ILE A 388 -3.13 -9.39 62.89
N ILE A 389 -4.27 -10.09 62.80
CA ILE A 389 -4.93 -10.71 63.96
C ILE A 389 -4.88 -12.23 63.81
N GLU A 390 -4.16 -12.88 64.72
CA GLU A 390 -3.98 -14.33 64.73
C GLU A 390 -4.40 -14.99 66.04
N LYS A 391 -4.71 -16.28 65.95
CA LYS A 391 -4.94 -17.14 67.11
C LYS A 391 -4.20 -18.47 66.90
N GLY A 392 -3.22 -18.75 67.74
CA GLY A 392 -2.44 -19.99 67.68
C GLY A 392 -1.60 -20.16 66.41
N GLY A 393 -1.05 -19.07 65.87
CA GLY A 393 -0.21 -19.08 64.65
C GLY A 393 -0.99 -19.10 63.33
N ARG A 394 -2.33 -18.98 63.38
CA ARG A 394 -3.21 -18.95 62.21
C ARG A 394 -3.98 -17.64 62.13
N LEU A 395 -4.09 -17.10 60.93
CA LEU A 395 -4.82 -15.88 60.62
C LEU A 395 -6.32 -16.02 60.98
N THR A 396 -6.87 -15.00 61.64
CA THR A 396 -8.31 -14.89 61.96
C THR A 396 -8.93 -13.57 61.50
N GLY A 397 -8.10 -12.55 61.25
CA GLY A 397 -8.55 -11.26 60.73
C GLY A 397 -7.39 -10.34 60.40
N VAL A 398 -7.72 -9.21 59.78
CA VAL A 398 -6.78 -8.11 59.51
C VAL A 398 -7.38 -6.80 59.98
N GLU A 399 -6.62 -6.03 60.73
CA GLU A 399 -6.99 -4.67 61.11
C GLU A 399 -6.66 -3.73 59.94
N CYS A 400 -7.64 -2.94 59.53
CA CYS A 400 -7.54 -2.00 58.43
C CYS A 400 -7.85 -0.59 58.91
N ILE A 401 -7.26 0.40 58.24
CA ILE A 401 -7.52 1.82 58.46
C ILE A 401 -8.18 2.42 57.22
N LYS A 402 -9.05 3.42 57.40
CA LYS A 402 -9.58 4.20 56.28
C LYS A 402 -8.54 5.19 55.77
N MET A 403 -8.56 5.41 54.46
CA MET A 403 -7.64 6.28 53.74
C MET A 403 -8.41 7.46 53.14
N ARG A 404 -7.75 8.61 53.02
CA ARG A 404 -8.18 9.71 52.14
C ARG A 404 -7.10 9.99 51.10
N LEU A 405 -7.48 10.58 49.97
CA LEU A 405 -6.54 10.96 48.92
C LEU A 405 -6.20 12.45 49.03
N GLU A 406 -4.91 12.77 49.11
CA GLU A 406 -4.43 14.14 48.98
C GLU A 406 -4.17 14.46 47.50
N LYS A 407 -4.53 15.69 47.10
CA LYS A 407 -4.28 16.19 45.74
C LYS A 407 -2.79 16.07 45.44
N ALA A 408 -2.49 15.54 44.25
CA ALA A 408 -1.15 15.52 43.70
C ALA A 408 -1.07 16.52 42.53
N ASP A 409 0.15 16.89 42.14
CA ASP A 409 0.41 17.65 40.93
C ASP A 409 -0.25 16.97 39.71
N PRO A 410 -0.64 17.74 38.67
CA PRO A 410 -1.07 17.18 37.40
C PRO A 410 -0.11 16.09 36.89
N GLY A 411 -0.65 14.92 36.57
CA GLY A 411 0.14 13.76 36.08
C GLY A 411 0.72 12.85 37.17
N LYS A 412 0.68 13.23 38.46
CA LYS A 412 1.06 12.35 39.56
C LYS A 412 -0.18 11.72 40.20
N ARG A 413 -0.05 10.47 40.66
CA ARG A 413 -1.12 9.77 41.36
C ARG A 413 -1.33 10.42 42.75
N PRO A 414 -2.58 10.72 43.15
CA PRO A 414 -2.91 11.17 44.49
C PRO A 414 -2.28 10.28 45.59
N ARG A 415 -1.76 10.93 46.63
CA ARG A 415 -1.12 10.24 47.76
C ARG A 415 -2.20 9.75 48.72
N PRO A 416 -2.28 8.44 49.02
CA PRO A 416 -3.17 7.95 50.05
C PRO A 416 -2.57 8.23 51.43
N VAL A 417 -3.37 8.81 52.33
CA VAL A 417 -3.00 9.09 53.72
C VAL A 417 -4.03 8.49 54.68
N PRO A 418 -3.60 7.95 55.83
CA PRO A 418 -4.51 7.37 56.81
C PRO A 418 -5.42 8.44 57.42
N ILE A 419 -6.64 8.05 57.78
CA ILE A 419 -7.55 8.82 58.61
C ILE A 419 -7.35 8.32 60.04
N PRO A 420 -6.87 9.15 60.99
CA PRO A 420 -6.72 8.75 62.39
C PRO A 420 -8.04 8.26 62.99
N ASP A 421 -7.97 7.33 63.94
CA ASP A 421 -9.11 6.78 64.69
C ASP A 421 -10.21 6.14 63.81
N SER A 422 -9.79 5.54 62.69
CA SER A 422 -10.68 4.89 61.71
C SER A 422 -10.39 3.41 61.50
N GLU A 423 -9.65 2.81 62.44
CA GLU A 423 -9.28 1.41 62.46
C GLU A 423 -10.50 0.51 62.66
N PHE A 424 -10.55 -0.59 61.91
CA PHE A 424 -11.61 -1.59 61.99
C PHE A 424 -11.10 -2.96 61.57
N ILE A 425 -11.73 -4.01 62.07
CA ILE A 425 -11.31 -5.40 61.82
C ILE A 425 -12.15 -6.00 60.71
N ILE A 426 -11.48 -6.65 59.75
CA ILE A 426 -12.12 -7.54 58.78
C ILE A 426 -11.72 -8.98 59.11
N ASN A 427 -12.68 -9.79 59.54
CA ASN A 427 -12.45 -11.22 59.81
C ASN A 427 -12.16 -11.95 58.50
N CYS A 428 -11.08 -12.73 58.47
CA CYS A 428 -10.66 -13.49 57.30
C CYS A 428 -9.80 -14.69 57.66
N ASP A 429 -9.92 -15.73 56.84
CA ASP A 429 -9.16 -16.97 56.97
C ASP A 429 -7.87 -16.93 56.15
N PHE A 430 -7.85 -16.11 55.08
CA PHE A 430 -6.69 -15.95 54.20
C PHE A 430 -6.46 -14.49 53.83
N LEU A 431 -5.18 -14.11 53.75
CA LEU A 431 -4.73 -12.78 53.35
C LEU A 431 -3.71 -12.90 52.22
N ILE A 432 -4.03 -12.36 51.04
CA ILE A 432 -3.17 -12.43 49.84
C ILE A 432 -2.55 -11.06 49.56
N ALA A 433 -1.23 -10.96 49.68
CA ALA A 433 -0.45 -9.76 49.39
C ALA A 433 -0.19 -9.61 47.87
N ALA A 434 -1.00 -8.83 47.18
CA ALA A 434 -0.90 -8.57 45.73
C ALA A 434 -0.49 -7.12 45.42
N ILE A 435 0.51 -6.61 46.15
CA ILE A 435 0.90 -5.18 46.17
C ILE A 435 2.08 -4.81 45.26
N GLY A 436 2.74 -5.77 44.63
CA GLY A 436 3.81 -5.51 43.67
C GLY A 436 4.77 -6.68 43.45
N GLN A 437 5.59 -6.56 42.41
CA GLN A 437 6.65 -7.51 42.07
C GLN A 437 8.00 -6.77 41.98
N GLN A 438 9.08 -7.48 42.27
CA GLN A 438 10.45 -7.00 42.26
C GLN A 438 11.32 -7.91 41.40
N VAL A 439 12.37 -7.31 40.83
CA VAL A 439 13.42 -8.04 40.12
C VAL A 439 14.36 -8.65 41.15
N ASN A 440 14.79 -9.89 40.91
CA ASN A 440 15.87 -10.48 41.68
C ASN A 440 17.17 -10.37 40.89
N THR A 441 18.05 -9.44 41.28
CA THR A 441 19.35 -9.19 40.63
C THR A 441 20.53 -9.78 41.41
N SER A 442 20.28 -10.75 42.30
CA SER A 442 21.33 -11.41 43.10
C SER A 442 22.45 -12.05 42.29
N PHE A 443 22.19 -12.37 41.02
CA PHE A 443 23.18 -12.94 40.09
C PHE A 443 24.34 -11.99 39.76
N ILE A 444 24.14 -10.67 39.88
CA ILE A 444 25.18 -9.65 39.59
C ILE A 444 26.33 -9.70 40.61
N GLY A 445 26.15 -10.33 41.77
CA GLY A 445 27.22 -10.49 42.77
C GLY A 445 28.48 -11.17 42.21
N LYS A 446 28.34 -12.02 41.18
CA LYS A 446 29.45 -12.67 40.45
C LYS A 446 29.92 -11.88 39.22
N ASP A 447 29.10 -10.98 38.68
CA ASP A 447 29.34 -10.22 37.44
C ASP A 447 29.32 -8.68 37.73
N LYS A 448 30.30 -8.20 38.51
CA LYS A 448 30.31 -6.84 39.12
C LYS A 448 30.26 -5.66 38.15
N GLU A 449 30.51 -5.90 36.86
CA GLU A 449 30.51 -4.85 35.82
C GLU A 449 29.10 -4.46 35.35
N CYS A 450 28.07 -5.26 35.68
CA CYS A 450 26.68 -4.96 35.34
C CYS A 450 26.08 -3.96 36.36
N LYS A 451 25.86 -2.72 35.93
CA LYS A 451 25.34 -1.65 36.80
C LYS A 451 23.84 -1.78 37.04
N LEU A 452 23.42 -1.41 38.25
CA LEU A 452 22.01 -1.36 38.67
C LEU A 452 21.55 0.08 38.87
N GLU A 453 20.27 0.30 38.62
CA GLU A 453 19.54 1.50 39.03
C GLU A 453 19.23 1.49 40.54
N LYS A 454 18.82 2.64 41.08
CA LYS A 454 18.45 2.81 42.51
C LYS A 454 17.42 1.80 43.01
N TRP A 455 16.56 1.29 42.12
CA TRP A 455 15.47 0.37 42.43
C TRP A 455 15.84 -1.11 42.24
N GLY A 456 17.11 -1.42 41.97
CA GLY A 456 17.60 -2.78 41.79
C GLY A 456 17.30 -3.40 40.42
N THR A 457 16.88 -2.60 39.43
CA THR A 457 16.74 -2.99 38.02
C THR A 457 18.04 -2.78 37.25
N VAL A 458 18.23 -3.48 36.13
CA VAL A 458 19.46 -3.38 35.32
C VAL A 458 19.51 -2.04 34.58
N LEU A 459 20.64 -1.33 34.69
CA LEU A 459 20.89 -0.09 33.96
C LEU A 459 21.19 -0.39 32.49
N VAL A 460 20.44 0.25 31.59
CA VAL A 460 20.63 0.14 30.14
C VAL A 460 20.51 1.50 29.45
N ASP A 461 21.13 1.61 28.29
CA ASP A 461 20.78 2.63 27.32
C ASP A 461 19.33 2.44 26.83
N GLN A 462 18.50 3.48 26.90
CA GLN A 462 17.05 3.35 26.67
C GLN A 462 16.69 3.10 25.20
N ASP A 463 17.56 3.47 24.26
CA ASP A 463 17.31 3.33 22.83
C ASP A 463 17.80 1.99 22.28
N THR A 464 18.87 1.45 22.85
CA THR A 464 19.55 0.24 22.38
C THR A 464 19.41 -0.96 23.33
N LEU A 465 19.00 -0.72 24.57
CA LEU A 465 18.93 -1.71 25.65
C LEU A 465 20.27 -2.37 26.00
N GLN A 466 21.39 -1.78 25.57
CA GLN A 466 22.72 -2.24 25.92
C GLN A 466 23.01 -1.91 27.38
N THR A 467 23.55 -2.88 28.11
CA THR A 467 23.96 -2.70 29.52
C THR A 467 25.32 -1.98 29.60
N SER A 468 25.84 -1.80 30.81
CA SER A 468 27.22 -1.33 31.00
C SER A 468 28.29 -2.30 30.48
N ILE A 469 27.95 -3.55 30.17
CA ILE A 469 28.87 -4.54 29.61
C ILE A 469 28.66 -4.62 28.10
N PRO A 470 29.68 -4.32 27.27
CA PRO A 470 29.59 -4.47 25.81
C PRO A 470 29.19 -5.89 25.40
N GLY A 471 28.28 -6.00 24.43
CA GLY A 471 27.72 -7.27 23.97
C GLY A 471 26.68 -7.91 24.91
N VAL A 472 26.36 -7.28 26.05
CA VAL A 472 25.29 -7.72 26.97
C VAL A 472 24.16 -6.70 26.95
N PHE A 473 22.94 -7.21 26.76
CA PHE A 473 21.70 -6.42 26.64
C PHE A 473 20.71 -6.88 27.71
N ALA A 474 19.77 -6.03 28.10
CA ALA A 474 18.72 -6.41 29.05
C ALA A 474 17.38 -5.80 28.66
N GLY A 475 16.28 -6.54 28.83
CA GLY A 475 14.96 -6.07 28.41
C GLY A 475 13.80 -6.86 29.02
N GLY A 476 12.64 -6.21 29.06
CA GLY A 476 11.48 -6.63 29.83
C GLY A 476 11.53 -6.10 31.26
N ASP A 477 10.86 -6.80 32.16
CA ASP A 477 10.62 -6.32 33.53
C ASP A 477 11.92 -6.19 34.36
N VAL A 478 13.02 -6.80 33.93
CA VAL A 478 14.35 -6.68 34.57
C VAL A 478 14.92 -5.25 34.49
N VAL A 479 14.53 -4.48 33.47
CA VAL A 479 15.00 -3.09 33.25
C VAL A 479 14.08 -2.07 33.92
N THR A 480 12.78 -2.31 33.84
CA THR A 480 11.74 -1.31 34.11
C THR A 480 10.92 -1.59 35.37
N GLY A 481 11.03 -2.81 35.93
CA GLY A 481 10.05 -3.34 36.88
C GLY A 481 8.84 -3.95 36.16
N PRO A 482 7.78 -4.34 36.89
CA PRO A 482 6.64 -5.06 36.31
C PRO A 482 5.96 -4.27 35.18
N LEU A 483 6.04 -4.77 33.95
CA LEU A 483 5.41 -4.18 32.76
C LEU A 483 4.27 -5.05 32.23
N THR A 484 3.59 -4.55 31.22
CA THR A 484 2.63 -5.32 30.43
C THR A 484 3.36 -6.16 29.38
N ALA A 485 2.87 -7.36 29.09
CA ALA A 485 3.49 -8.27 28.11
C ALA A 485 3.82 -7.65 26.74
N ILE A 486 2.96 -6.75 26.21
CA ILE A 486 3.23 -6.06 24.92
C ILE A 486 4.47 -5.14 24.97
N ASN A 487 4.75 -4.51 26.12
CA ASN A 487 5.97 -3.72 26.30
C ASN A 487 7.20 -4.63 26.39
N SER A 488 7.09 -5.78 27.04
CA SER A 488 8.17 -6.76 27.09
C SER A 488 8.50 -7.31 25.69
N ILE A 489 7.49 -7.55 24.84
CA ILE A 489 7.68 -7.91 23.42
C ILE A 489 8.40 -6.79 22.66
N ALA A 490 7.98 -5.53 22.85
CA ALA A 490 8.64 -4.39 22.23
C ALA A 490 10.13 -4.31 22.57
N GLN A 491 10.48 -4.46 23.85
CA GLN A 491 11.89 -4.46 24.29
C GLN A 491 12.65 -5.68 23.77
N GLY A 492 12.06 -6.87 23.75
CA GLY A 492 12.69 -8.06 23.15
C GLY A 492 13.03 -7.86 21.67
N LYS A 493 12.18 -7.15 20.93
CA LYS A 493 12.43 -6.79 19.53
C LYS A 493 13.55 -5.75 19.37
N ILE A 494 13.57 -4.71 20.21
CA ILE A 494 14.65 -3.71 20.21
C ILE A 494 15.99 -4.37 20.54
N ALA A 495 16.02 -5.27 21.52
CA ALA A 495 17.21 -6.02 21.89
C ALA A 495 17.73 -6.90 20.75
N ALA A 496 16.85 -7.64 20.06
CA ALA A 496 17.25 -8.45 18.91
C ALA A 496 17.91 -7.61 17.80
N TYR A 497 17.33 -6.46 17.47
CA TYR A 497 17.93 -5.52 16.49
C TYR A 497 19.30 -5.01 16.96
N SER A 498 19.40 -4.64 18.23
CA SER A 498 20.62 -4.07 18.82
C SER A 498 21.76 -5.10 18.91
N ILE A 499 21.43 -6.36 19.18
CA ILE A 499 22.36 -7.49 19.15
C ILE A 499 22.83 -7.77 17.72
N ASP A 500 21.94 -7.79 16.73
CA ASP A 500 22.33 -7.95 15.31
C ASP A 500 23.29 -6.83 14.87
N GLU A 501 22.97 -5.57 15.17
CA GLU A 501 23.81 -4.42 14.83
C GLU A 501 25.19 -4.49 15.51
N PHE A 502 25.21 -4.86 16.80
CA PHE A 502 26.46 -5.08 17.55
C PHE A 502 27.31 -6.17 16.90
N LEU A 503 26.73 -7.31 16.56
CA LEU A 503 27.46 -8.45 16.00
C LEU A 503 27.94 -8.22 14.56
N ARG A 504 27.30 -7.30 13.84
CA ARG A 504 27.72 -6.86 12.49
C ARG A 504 28.78 -5.77 12.50
N THR A 505 28.69 -4.81 13.43
CA THR A 505 29.46 -3.55 13.35
C THR A 505 30.40 -3.30 14.54
N GLY A 506 30.29 -4.08 15.62
CA GLY A 506 31.04 -3.92 16.86
C GLY A 506 30.53 -2.79 17.77
N THR A 507 29.58 -1.98 17.32
CA THR A 507 28.95 -0.89 18.10
C THR A 507 27.45 -0.92 17.91
N VAL A 508 26.69 -0.28 18.80
CA VAL A 508 25.24 -0.14 18.65
C VAL A 508 24.90 1.32 18.50
N LYS A 509 24.04 1.64 17.53
CA LYS A 509 23.55 3.00 17.35
C LYS A 509 22.04 2.99 17.51
N LYS A 510 21.50 4.09 18.03
CA LYS A 510 20.06 4.30 18.01
C LYS A 510 19.55 4.12 16.58
N LYS A 511 18.58 3.24 16.41
CA LYS A 511 17.87 3.10 15.14
C LYS A 511 17.25 4.45 14.78
N LYS A 512 17.68 5.05 13.66
CA LYS A 512 17.11 6.32 13.20
C LYS A 512 15.60 6.11 12.94
N GLY A 513 14.77 6.83 13.69
CA GLY A 513 13.32 6.83 13.49
C GLY A 513 12.96 7.48 12.16
N LYS A 514 11.78 7.16 11.63
CA LYS A 514 11.22 7.86 10.47
C LYS A 514 10.55 9.14 10.93
N PHE A 515 10.64 10.22 10.14
CA PHE A 515 9.77 11.38 10.35
C PHE A 515 8.28 10.99 10.30
N LEU A 516 7.52 11.46 11.30
CA LEU A 516 6.07 11.28 11.42
C LEU A 516 5.42 12.63 11.73
N SER A 517 4.46 13.03 10.89
CA SER A 517 3.54 14.11 11.18
C SER A 517 2.34 13.57 11.96
N PHE A 518 1.87 14.33 12.94
CA PHE A 518 0.66 14.03 13.70
C PHE A 518 -0.16 15.29 13.91
N LYS A 519 -1.49 15.17 13.80
CA LYS A 519 -2.42 16.30 13.99
C LYS A 519 -2.24 16.99 15.34
N HIS A 520 -2.12 16.19 16.41
CA HIS A 520 -2.01 16.69 17.78
C HIS A 520 -0.71 17.47 18.07
N LYS A 521 0.28 17.44 17.16
CA LYS A 521 1.50 18.28 17.26
C LYS A 521 1.29 19.70 16.75
N LEU A 522 0.24 19.92 15.95
CA LEU A 522 -0.10 21.22 15.40
C LEU A 522 -1.24 21.88 16.17
N GLU A 523 -2.29 21.12 16.47
CA GLU A 523 -3.45 21.63 17.21
C GLU A 523 -4.16 20.51 17.98
N GLU A 524 -4.90 20.86 19.02
CA GLU A 524 -5.77 19.92 19.72
C GLU A 524 -6.88 19.39 18.79
N ILE A 525 -7.13 18.09 18.88
CA ILE A 525 -8.12 17.40 18.05
C ILE A 525 -9.49 17.55 18.71
N SER A 526 -10.43 18.16 18.00
CA SER A 526 -11.79 18.37 18.50
C SER A 526 -12.74 17.25 18.09
N GLN A 527 -13.75 16.98 18.93
CA GLN A 527 -14.82 16.02 18.64
C GLN A 527 -15.61 16.38 17.36
N TYR A 528 -15.84 17.68 17.10
CA TYR A 528 -16.61 18.16 15.95
C TYR A 528 -15.98 17.78 14.59
N GLU A 529 -14.68 17.47 14.56
CA GLU A 529 -14.02 16.98 13.33
C GLU A 529 -14.63 15.66 12.82
N PHE A 530 -15.34 14.93 13.68
CA PHE A 530 -15.87 13.60 13.39
C PHE A 530 -17.39 13.53 13.26
N ASP A 531 -18.11 14.67 13.31
CA ASP A 531 -19.59 14.71 13.27
C ASP A 531 -20.21 14.10 12.00
N HIS A 532 -19.44 14.04 10.91
CA HIS A 532 -19.84 13.42 9.65
C HIS A 532 -19.77 11.88 9.66
N ILE A 533 -19.22 11.28 10.72
CA ILE A 533 -19.10 9.82 10.86
C ILE A 533 -20.31 9.28 11.63
N LYS A 534 -20.94 8.25 11.06
CA LYS A 534 -22.11 7.61 11.67
C LYS A 534 -21.73 6.84 12.95
N LYS A 535 -22.51 7.06 14.01
CA LYS A 535 -22.45 6.29 15.26
C LYS A 535 -22.93 4.85 15.05
N VAL A 536 -22.12 3.89 15.49
CA VAL A 536 -22.38 2.44 15.42
C VAL A 536 -21.75 1.80 16.65
N GLY A 537 -22.55 1.04 17.43
CA GLY A 537 -22.10 0.38 18.66
C GLY A 537 -20.98 -0.64 18.42
N LYS A 538 -20.14 -0.85 19.44
CA LYS A 538 -19.05 -1.84 19.43
C LYS A 538 -19.61 -3.26 19.54
N GLU A 539 -19.07 -4.19 18.75
CA GLU A 539 -19.37 -5.61 18.92
C GLU A 539 -18.85 -6.11 20.29
N LYS A 540 -19.72 -6.78 21.04
CA LYS A 540 -19.39 -7.29 22.37
C LYS A 540 -18.73 -8.65 22.26
N MET A 541 -17.67 -8.86 23.06
CA MET A 541 -17.03 -10.17 23.21
C MET A 541 -18.04 -11.15 23.82
N PRO A 542 -18.36 -12.27 23.14
CA PRO A 542 -19.15 -13.32 23.77
C PRO A 542 -18.39 -13.88 24.98
N GLU A 543 -19.08 -14.00 26.12
CA GLU A 543 -18.51 -14.49 27.38
C GLU A 543 -19.29 -15.69 27.91
N LEU A 544 -18.61 -16.56 28.67
CA LEU A 544 -19.26 -17.57 29.48
C LEU A 544 -20.21 -16.90 30.49
N PRO A 545 -21.45 -17.42 30.66
CA PRO A 545 -22.37 -16.91 31.66
C PRO A 545 -21.76 -16.89 33.06
N VAL A 546 -22.06 -15.83 33.82
CA VAL A 546 -21.56 -15.61 35.19
C VAL A 546 -21.83 -16.81 36.11
N SER A 547 -22.95 -17.51 35.92
CA SER A 547 -23.32 -18.70 36.69
C SER A 547 -22.36 -19.88 36.48
N LYS A 548 -21.76 -20.01 35.29
CA LYS A 548 -20.82 -21.08 34.97
C LYS A 548 -19.38 -20.71 35.34
N ARG A 549 -18.94 -19.50 35.00
CA ARG A 549 -17.53 -19.11 35.15
C ARG A 549 -17.02 -18.95 36.59
N LYS A 550 -17.90 -18.93 37.59
CA LYS A 550 -17.52 -18.84 39.01
C LYS A 550 -16.91 -20.13 39.56
N ASN A 551 -17.28 -21.27 39.00
CA ASN A 551 -17.00 -22.58 39.59
C ASN A 551 -16.03 -23.42 38.75
N ASN A 552 -15.44 -22.83 37.71
CA ASN A 552 -14.48 -23.51 36.84
C ASN A 552 -13.39 -22.55 36.35
N PHE A 553 -12.40 -23.12 35.69
CA PHE A 553 -11.27 -22.41 35.09
C PHE A 553 -11.35 -22.39 33.56
N GLU A 554 -12.55 -22.61 32.99
CA GLU A 554 -12.77 -22.53 31.56
C GLU A 554 -12.52 -21.09 31.06
N GLU A 555 -12.09 -20.97 29.81
CA GLU A 555 -11.82 -19.68 29.19
C GLU A 555 -13.10 -18.82 29.15
N VAL A 556 -13.04 -17.62 29.76
CA VAL A 556 -14.24 -16.79 29.94
C VAL A 556 -14.69 -16.14 28.65
N GLU A 557 -13.79 -15.49 27.92
CA GLU A 557 -14.08 -14.87 26.65
C GLU A 557 -14.05 -15.94 25.54
N LEU A 558 -15.07 -16.01 24.69
CA LEU A 558 -15.26 -17.09 23.71
C LEU A 558 -14.79 -16.75 22.29
N GLY A 559 -14.41 -15.49 22.03
CA GLY A 559 -14.00 -15.01 20.71
C GLY A 559 -15.16 -14.55 19.83
N PHE A 560 -14.84 -13.78 18.78
CA PHE A 560 -15.83 -13.27 17.83
C PHE A 560 -16.29 -14.36 16.84
N SER A 561 -17.52 -14.22 16.36
CA SER A 561 -17.92 -14.86 15.10
C SER A 561 -17.40 -14.09 13.88
N GLU A 562 -17.38 -14.73 12.71
CA GLU A 562 -16.99 -14.05 11.45
C GLU A 562 -17.88 -12.84 11.15
N ASN A 563 -19.19 -12.95 11.40
CA ASN A 563 -20.11 -11.82 11.20
C ASN A 563 -19.76 -10.63 12.10
N GLN A 564 -19.46 -10.87 13.38
CA GLN A 564 -19.04 -9.81 14.30
C GLN A 564 -17.72 -9.17 13.86
N LEU A 565 -16.74 -9.98 13.43
CA LEU A 565 -15.50 -9.47 12.84
C LEU A 565 -15.78 -8.53 11.66
N MET A 566 -16.65 -8.93 10.74
CA MET A 566 -16.97 -8.16 9.54
C MET A 566 -17.73 -6.87 9.84
N LEU A 567 -18.57 -6.85 10.87
CA LEU A 567 -19.22 -5.62 11.34
C LEU A 567 -18.23 -4.70 12.05
N GLU A 568 -17.37 -5.25 12.91
CA GLU A 568 -16.42 -4.48 13.69
C GLU A 568 -15.32 -3.84 12.83
N THR A 569 -14.79 -4.58 11.84
CA THR A 569 -13.75 -4.04 10.94
C THR A 569 -14.25 -2.85 10.11
N LYS A 570 -15.55 -2.78 9.78
CA LYS A 570 -16.19 -1.64 9.10
C LYS A 570 -16.27 -0.37 9.95
N ARG A 571 -16.07 -0.47 11.28
CA ARG A 571 -16.04 0.68 12.19
C ARG A 571 -14.72 1.46 12.13
N CYS A 572 -13.67 0.90 11.52
CA CYS A 572 -12.38 1.60 11.36
C CYS A 572 -12.51 2.85 10.48
N MET A 573 -11.94 3.97 10.95
CA MET A 573 -12.00 5.27 10.26
C MET A 573 -10.80 5.56 9.34
N GLU A 574 -9.84 4.64 9.22
CA GLU A 574 -8.62 4.82 8.39
C GLU A 574 -7.81 6.09 8.72
N CYS A 575 -7.49 6.28 10.00
CA CYS A 575 -6.82 7.51 10.45
C CYS A 575 -5.40 7.71 9.90
N GLY A 576 -4.70 6.64 9.52
CA GLY A 576 -3.35 6.69 8.96
C GLY A 576 -3.33 6.97 7.45
N CYS A 577 -2.29 7.65 6.98
CA CYS A 577 -2.11 8.01 5.58
C CYS A 577 -1.80 6.77 4.68
N SER A 578 -2.58 6.57 3.61
CA SER A 578 -2.37 5.50 2.61
C SER A 578 -1.12 5.68 1.75
N GLU A 579 -0.54 6.88 1.75
CA GLU A 579 0.69 7.21 1.00
C GLU A 579 1.94 7.22 1.88
N PHE A 580 1.88 6.71 3.11
CA PHE A 580 3.01 6.73 4.07
C PHE A 580 4.36 6.29 3.46
N TYR A 581 4.36 5.19 2.69
CA TYR A 581 5.57 4.65 2.06
C TYR A 581 6.02 5.40 0.80
N ASP A 582 5.10 6.08 0.11
CA ASP A 582 5.34 6.77 -1.18
C ASP A 582 5.50 8.30 -1.03
N CYS A 583 5.08 8.87 0.10
CA CYS A 583 5.12 10.30 0.38
C CYS A 583 6.55 10.86 0.29
N THR A 584 6.79 11.76 -0.67
CA THR A 584 8.10 12.37 -0.88
C THR A 584 8.40 13.41 0.19
N LEU A 585 7.39 14.18 0.62
CA LEU A 585 7.54 15.15 1.71
C LEU A 585 8.03 14.49 3.00
N ARG A 586 7.42 13.36 3.41
CA ARG A 586 7.82 12.61 4.60
C ARG A 586 9.27 12.12 4.51
N LYS A 587 9.68 11.56 3.35
CA LYS A 587 11.05 11.08 3.12
C LYS A 587 12.06 12.22 3.24
N LEU A 588 11.78 13.37 2.62
CA LEU A 588 12.67 14.53 2.74
C LEU A 588 12.69 15.06 4.18
N ALA A 589 11.57 15.10 4.87
CA ALA A 589 11.54 15.51 6.28
C ALA A 589 12.38 14.59 7.19
N ASP A 590 12.44 13.30 6.87
CA ASP A 590 13.29 12.29 7.50
C ASP A 590 14.79 12.54 7.23
N ASP A 591 15.12 12.86 5.98
CA ASP A 591 16.49 13.13 5.54
C ASP A 591 17.07 14.39 6.23
N PHE A 592 16.24 15.43 6.40
CA PHE A 592 16.64 16.71 7.01
C PHE A 592 16.36 16.82 8.53
N ASN A 593 15.93 15.73 9.18
CA ASN A 593 15.62 15.68 10.62
C ASN A 593 14.71 16.84 11.07
N ILE A 594 13.57 16.98 10.40
CA ILE A 594 12.63 18.08 10.61
C ILE A 594 11.88 17.95 11.95
N ASP A 595 11.72 19.07 12.64
CA ASP A 595 10.79 19.22 13.75
C ASP A 595 9.59 20.06 13.30
N ILE A 596 8.40 19.45 13.32
CA ILE A 596 7.16 20.11 12.89
C ILE A 596 6.73 21.24 13.84
N SER A 597 7.20 21.24 15.09
CA SER A 597 6.78 22.21 16.11
C SER A 597 7.49 23.57 15.99
N GLN A 598 8.61 23.63 15.26
CA GLN A 598 9.51 24.80 15.16
C GLN A 598 8.80 26.07 14.69
N TYR A 599 7.92 25.97 13.69
CA TYR A 599 7.13 27.08 13.15
C TYR A 599 5.63 26.83 13.29
N SER A 600 5.22 26.24 14.41
CA SER A 600 3.80 26.04 14.71
C SER A 600 3.04 27.38 14.74
N GLY A 601 1.85 27.40 14.13
CA GLY A 601 1.02 28.59 13.96
C GLY A 601 -0.44 28.21 13.67
N GLU A 602 -1.20 29.13 13.05
CA GLU A 602 -2.59 28.85 12.65
C GLU A 602 -2.65 27.63 11.72
N THR A 603 -3.36 26.58 12.15
CA THR A 603 -3.49 25.35 11.37
C THR A 603 -4.85 25.28 10.68
N ARG A 604 -4.85 25.20 9.36
CA ARG A 604 -6.09 25.16 8.57
C ARG A 604 -6.62 23.74 8.45
N LYS A 605 -7.86 23.56 8.93
CA LYS A 605 -8.60 22.31 8.85
C LYS A 605 -9.56 22.35 7.66
N HIS A 606 -9.50 21.32 6.83
CA HIS A 606 -10.34 21.20 5.65
C HIS A 606 -11.13 19.89 5.68
N LYS A 607 -12.40 19.95 5.28
CA LYS A 607 -13.19 18.74 5.04
C LYS A 607 -12.60 17.99 3.85
N ILE A 608 -12.42 16.68 4.01
CA ILE A 608 -11.99 15.80 2.92
C ILE A 608 -13.08 15.75 1.86
N ASP A 609 -12.73 15.99 0.60
CA ASP A 609 -13.63 15.87 -0.53
C ASP A 609 -13.47 14.49 -1.18
N ASP A 610 -14.43 13.61 -0.90
CA ASP A 610 -14.50 12.25 -1.44
C ASP A 610 -15.69 12.06 -2.39
N ARG A 611 -16.29 13.15 -2.90
CA ARG A 611 -17.49 13.10 -3.77
C ARG A 611 -17.22 12.44 -5.13
N HIS A 612 -15.96 12.40 -5.58
CA HIS A 612 -15.57 11.77 -6.84
C HIS A 612 -15.46 10.24 -6.68
N PRO A 613 -15.93 9.42 -7.65
CA PRO A 613 -15.92 7.96 -7.53
C PRO A 613 -14.52 7.33 -7.44
N PHE A 614 -13.52 7.97 -8.05
CA PHE A 614 -12.14 7.45 -8.13
C PHE A 614 -11.09 8.25 -7.35
N ILE A 615 -11.41 9.46 -6.87
CA ILE A 615 -10.40 10.41 -6.38
C ILE A 615 -10.85 10.95 -5.03
N VAL A 616 -9.95 10.94 -4.05
CA VAL A 616 -10.11 11.65 -2.78
C VAL A 616 -9.16 12.85 -2.78
N LEU A 617 -9.69 14.02 -2.43
CA LEU A 617 -8.92 15.24 -2.21
C LEU A 617 -8.92 15.54 -0.69
N ASP A 618 -7.76 15.35 -0.08
CA ASP A 618 -7.49 15.68 1.32
C ASP A 618 -6.53 16.87 1.39
N THR A 619 -7.11 18.08 1.41
CA THR A 619 -6.32 19.31 1.36
C THR A 619 -5.50 19.56 2.63
N ASN A 620 -5.79 18.86 3.73
CA ASN A 620 -4.97 18.93 4.94
C ASN A 620 -3.53 18.42 4.70
N LYS A 621 -3.32 17.60 3.66
CA LYS A 621 -2.01 17.09 3.25
C LYS A 621 -1.32 17.96 2.19
N CYS A 622 -1.99 19.00 1.69
CA CYS A 622 -1.51 19.74 0.53
C CYS A 622 -0.45 20.78 0.93
N ILE A 623 0.63 20.82 0.16
CA ILE A 623 1.72 21.80 0.30
C ILE A 623 1.69 22.90 -0.77
N ASN A 624 0.56 23.05 -1.48
CA ASN A 624 0.36 24.06 -2.53
C ASN A 624 1.45 24.08 -3.64
N CYS A 625 2.08 22.93 -3.92
CA CYS A 625 3.15 22.84 -4.91
C CYS A 625 2.71 23.08 -6.37
N GLY A 626 1.40 23.11 -6.65
CA GLY A 626 0.83 23.42 -7.96
C GLY A 626 0.90 22.31 -9.00
N ARG A 627 1.62 21.21 -8.77
CA ARG A 627 1.78 20.13 -9.76
C ARG A 627 0.46 19.59 -10.30
N CYS A 628 -0.49 19.26 -9.43
CA CYS A 628 -1.80 18.75 -9.84
C CYS A 628 -2.58 19.77 -10.70
N VAL A 629 -2.59 21.05 -10.30
CA VAL A 629 -3.25 22.14 -11.02
C VAL A 629 -2.63 22.29 -12.41
N ARG A 630 -1.30 22.40 -12.48
CA ARG A 630 -0.55 22.64 -13.72
C ARG A 630 -0.60 21.46 -14.68
N THR A 631 -0.52 20.23 -14.19
CA THR A 631 -0.77 19.05 -15.04
C THR A 631 -2.19 19.09 -15.63
N CYS A 632 -3.19 19.50 -14.85
CA CYS A 632 -4.58 19.57 -15.33
C CYS A 632 -4.82 20.72 -16.32
N SER A 633 -4.22 21.89 -16.11
CA SER A 633 -4.44 23.08 -16.93
C SER A 633 -3.46 23.22 -18.09
N GLU A 634 -2.15 23.05 -17.87
CA GLU A 634 -1.10 23.31 -18.86
C GLU A 634 -0.94 22.15 -19.83
N ILE A 635 -0.97 20.92 -19.33
CA ILE A 635 -0.73 19.71 -20.12
C ILE A 635 -2.04 19.15 -20.68
N LEU A 636 -2.98 18.81 -19.80
CA LEU A 636 -4.23 18.18 -20.23
C LEU A 636 -5.20 19.17 -20.88
N LYS A 637 -5.04 20.48 -20.62
CA LYS A 637 -5.95 21.56 -21.08
C LYS A 637 -7.39 21.36 -20.61
N VAL A 638 -7.57 20.83 -19.40
CA VAL A 638 -8.88 20.52 -18.79
C VAL A 638 -9.29 21.56 -17.76
N SER A 639 -8.34 22.01 -16.92
CA SER A 639 -8.54 23.04 -15.88
C SER A 639 -9.66 22.71 -14.88
N ALA A 640 -9.79 21.45 -14.47
CA ALA A 640 -10.80 20.99 -13.50
C ALA A 640 -10.51 21.41 -12.04
N ILE A 641 -9.24 21.64 -11.73
CA ILE A 641 -8.76 22.01 -10.39
C ILE A 641 -7.87 23.25 -10.48
N GLY A 642 -7.91 24.10 -9.46
CA GLY A 642 -7.16 25.35 -9.42
C GLY A 642 -6.81 25.79 -8.00
N PHE A 643 -6.07 26.89 -7.92
CA PHE A 643 -5.85 27.61 -6.67
C PHE A 643 -7.02 28.56 -6.42
N LEU A 644 -7.66 28.43 -5.26
CA LEU A 644 -8.64 29.39 -4.74
C LEU A 644 -7.98 30.24 -3.65
N TYR A 645 -8.49 31.46 -3.48
CA TYR A 645 -8.00 32.47 -2.54
C TYR A 645 -6.54 32.91 -2.82
N ARG A 646 -5.97 33.75 -1.95
CA ARG A 646 -4.60 34.30 -2.07
C ARG A 646 -3.86 34.27 -0.74
N GLY A 647 -2.53 34.33 -0.81
CA GLY A 647 -1.65 34.35 0.36
C GLY A 647 -1.76 33.08 1.20
N PHE A 648 -1.77 33.23 2.53
CA PHE A 648 -1.89 32.10 3.45
C PHE A 648 -3.18 31.30 3.27
N ARG A 649 -4.27 31.90 2.76
CA ARG A 649 -5.55 31.22 2.53
C ARG A 649 -5.58 30.37 1.26
N THR A 650 -4.52 30.40 0.45
CA THR A 650 -4.46 29.67 -0.83
C THR A 650 -4.71 28.17 -0.62
N ILE A 651 -5.60 27.61 -1.43
CA ILE A 651 -6.01 26.21 -1.34
C ILE A 651 -6.24 25.62 -2.74
N VAL A 652 -5.88 24.35 -2.93
CA VAL A 652 -6.24 23.60 -4.14
C VAL A 652 -7.64 23.00 -3.99
N LYS A 653 -8.54 23.34 -4.91
CA LYS A 653 -9.91 22.81 -4.97
C LYS A 653 -10.42 22.68 -6.41
N PRO A 654 -11.48 21.91 -6.65
CA PRO A 654 -12.18 21.92 -7.93
C PRO A 654 -12.77 23.30 -8.25
N ALA A 655 -12.92 23.60 -9.55
CA ALA A 655 -13.50 24.84 -10.02
C ALA A 655 -14.89 25.12 -9.39
N MET A 656 -15.11 26.36 -8.93
CA MET A 656 -16.34 26.80 -8.26
C MET A 656 -16.71 25.97 -7.00
N GLU A 657 -15.75 25.28 -6.39
CA GLU A 657 -15.96 24.37 -5.24
C GLU A 657 -16.97 23.23 -5.47
N LYS A 658 -17.33 22.99 -6.74
CA LYS A 658 -18.20 21.89 -7.16
C LYS A 658 -17.53 20.55 -6.85
N ALA A 659 -18.32 19.46 -6.87
CA ALA A 659 -17.71 18.13 -6.85
C ALA A 659 -16.83 17.99 -8.10
N LEU A 660 -15.67 17.33 -7.97
CA LEU A 660 -14.74 17.22 -9.10
C LEU A 660 -15.40 16.61 -10.36
N LEU A 661 -16.34 15.69 -10.18
CA LEU A 661 -17.11 15.07 -11.27
C LEU A 661 -18.05 16.06 -12.00
N GLN A 662 -18.44 17.15 -11.35
CA GLN A 662 -19.27 18.22 -11.90
C GLN A 662 -18.45 19.35 -12.55
N THR A 663 -17.12 19.18 -12.64
CA THR A 663 -16.21 20.06 -13.37
C THR A 663 -15.83 19.41 -14.70
N ASN A 664 -14.90 20.01 -15.45
CA ASN A 664 -14.36 19.42 -16.67
C ASN A 664 -13.49 18.16 -16.44
N CYS A 665 -13.41 17.64 -15.21
CA CYS A 665 -12.55 16.49 -14.88
C CYS A 665 -12.88 15.26 -15.75
N ILE A 666 -11.91 14.82 -16.54
CA ILE A 666 -11.99 13.61 -17.39
C ILE A 666 -11.57 12.32 -16.65
N SER A 667 -11.46 12.35 -15.32
CA SER A 667 -11.11 11.18 -14.50
C SER A 667 -9.80 10.46 -14.90
N CYS A 668 -8.81 11.18 -15.44
CA CYS A 668 -7.56 10.57 -15.90
C CYS A 668 -6.60 10.13 -14.76
N GLY A 669 -6.75 10.68 -13.56
CA GLY A 669 -5.93 10.36 -12.38
C GLY A 669 -4.48 10.88 -12.41
N ASN A 670 -4.05 11.62 -13.45
CA ASN A 670 -2.68 12.17 -13.52
C ASN A 670 -2.36 13.15 -12.37
N CYS A 671 -3.39 13.77 -11.77
CA CYS A 671 -3.25 14.60 -10.56
C CYS A 671 -2.85 13.81 -9.31
N ILE A 672 -3.21 12.53 -9.22
CA ILE A 672 -2.80 11.62 -8.14
C ILE A 672 -1.31 11.32 -8.29
N ASP A 673 -0.88 10.92 -9.50
CA ASP A 673 0.49 10.48 -9.74
C ASP A 673 1.54 11.58 -9.61
N THR A 674 1.16 12.84 -9.83
CA THR A 674 2.04 14.00 -9.63
C THR A 674 2.00 14.54 -8.20
N CYS A 675 1.08 14.09 -7.34
CA CYS A 675 0.97 14.61 -5.97
C CYS A 675 2.10 14.05 -5.07
N PRO A 676 2.98 14.91 -4.50
CA PRO A 676 4.11 14.42 -3.70
C PRO A 676 3.72 14.02 -2.25
N THR A 677 2.52 14.39 -1.79
CA THR A 677 2.10 14.24 -0.39
C THR A 677 0.92 13.30 -0.17
N GLY A 678 0.27 12.82 -1.24
CA GLY A 678 -0.98 12.06 -1.12
C GLY A 678 -2.20 12.90 -0.78
N ALA A 679 -2.14 14.23 -0.99
CA ALA A 679 -3.33 15.10 -0.91
C ALA A 679 -4.35 14.78 -2.00
N MET A 680 -3.88 14.35 -3.18
CA MET A 680 -4.69 13.67 -4.19
C MET A 680 -4.41 12.18 -4.07
N ALA A 681 -5.40 11.41 -3.68
CA ALA A 681 -5.28 9.96 -3.51
C ALA A 681 -6.37 9.22 -4.30
N GLU A 682 -6.12 7.95 -4.59
CA GLU A 682 -7.12 7.10 -5.22
C GLU A 682 -8.19 6.68 -4.21
N LYS A 683 -9.46 6.84 -4.57
CA LYS A 683 -10.61 6.35 -3.80
C LYS A 683 -10.86 4.89 -4.13
N PHE A 684 -10.55 3.98 -3.21
CA PHE A 684 -10.86 2.56 -3.41
C PHE A 684 -12.34 2.26 -3.16
N PRO A 685 -12.91 1.19 -3.76
CA PRO A 685 -14.31 0.85 -3.58
C PRO A 685 -14.61 0.25 -2.20
N PHE A 686 -13.60 0.09 -1.34
CA PHE A 686 -13.79 -0.45 0.00
C PHE A 686 -12.91 0.23 1.03
N LYS A 687 -13.40 0.21 2.26
CA LYS A 687 -12.70 0.60 3.49
C LYS A 687 -12.76 -0.56 4.49
N PRO A 688 -11.78 -0.69 5.41
CA PRO A 688 -10.58 0.15 5.54
C PRO A 688 -9.50 -0.16 4.46
N LEU A 689 -8.53 0.74 4.21
CA LEU A 689 -7.48 0.62 3.19
C LEU A 689 -6.06 0.39 3.72
N GLY A 690 -5.81 0.45 5.03
CA GLY A 690 -4.47 0.20 5.58
C GLY A 690 -3.41 1.24 5.20
N GLN A 691 -2.15 0.97 5.56
CA GLN A 691 -0.98 1.77 5.20
C GLN A 691 0.00 0.94 4.37
N TYR A 692 -0.48 0.26 3.34
CA TYR A 692 0.30 -0.76 2.65
C TYR A 692 1.62 -0.27 2.02
N LYS A 693 2.67 -1.08 2.17
CA LYS A 693 3.83 -1.02 1.28
C LYS A 693 3.39 -1.50 -0.11
N LYS A 694 3.85 -0.80 -1.14
CA LYS A 694 3.50 -1.07 -2.54
C LYS A 694 4.77 -1.48 -3.31
N GLU A 695 4.67 -2.54 -4.10
CA GLU A 695 5.71 -3.03 -5.00
C GLU A 695 5.34 -2.66 -6.43
N ASN A 696 6.34 -2.26 -7.22
CA ASN A 696 6.11 -1.76 -8.58
C ASN A 696 6.33 -2.87 -9.60
N TYR A 697 5.32 -3.12 -10.44
CA TYR A 697 5.37 -4.06 -11.55
C TYR A 697 4.96 -3.36 -12.84
N GLU A 698 5.91 -3.20 -13.76
CA GLU A 698 5.67 -2.55 -15.04
C GLU A 698 4.93 -3.49 -16.01
N SER A 699 4.01 -2.92 -16.79
CA SER A 699 3.19 -3.66 -17.75
C SER A 699 2.65 -2.72 -18.83
N ILE A 700 1.72 -3.21 -19.65
CA ILE A 700 1.10 -2.49 -20.75
C ILE A 700 -0.42 -2.46 -20.55
N CYS A 701 -1.03 -1.31 -20.82
CA CYS A 701 -2.47 -1.10 -20.80
C CYS A 701 -3.15 -1.92 -21.90
N ASN A 702 -4.15 -2.73 -21.54
CA ASN A 702 -4.85 -3.65 -22.44
C ASN A 702 -6.23 -3.14 -22.93
N PHE A 703 -6.44 -1.82 -22.93
CA PHE A 703 -7.73 -1.22 -23.27
C PHE A 703 -7.83 -0.75 -24.73
N CYS A 704 -6.95 0.13 -25.19
CA CYS A 704 -6.95 0.72 -26.54
C CYS A 704 -5.63 0.46 -27.26
N SER A 705 -5.55 0.77 -28.56
CA SER A 705 -4.39 0.47 -29.41
C SER A 705 -3.12 1.27 -29.15
N ILE A 706 -3.10 2.18 -28.17
CA ILE A 706 -1.89 2.97 -27.88
C ILE A 706 -0.83 2.12 -27.18
N GLY A 707 -1.23 1.15 -26.36
CA GLY A 707 -0.29 0.31 -25.62
C GLY A 707 0.48 1.05 -24.52
N CYS A 708 -0.15 2.00 -23.82
CA CYS A 708 0.49 2.80 -22.77
C CYS A 708 1.21 1.92 -21.75
N ARG A 709 2.46 2.25 -21.41
CA ARG A 709 3.15 1.62 -20.27
C ARG A 709 2.51 2.07 -18.97
N ILE A 710 2.27 1.11 -18.09
CA ILE A 710 1.63 1.28 -16.78
C ILE A 710 2.43 0.57 -15.70
N ASN A 711 2.28 1.00 -14.45
CA ASN A 711 2.88 0.38 -13.28
C ASN A 711 1.79 -0.07 -12.32
N TYR A 712 1.69 -1.37 -12.11
CA TYR A 712 0.92 -1.97 -11.04
C TYR A 712 1.68 -1.80 -9.72
N LYS A 713 1.17 -0.92 -8.86
CA LYS A 713 1.55 -0.80 -7.45
C LYS A 713 0.84 -1.89 -6.66
N VAL A 714 1.43 -3.08 -6.64
CA VAL A 714 0.90 -4.26 -5.96
C VAL A 714 1.13 -4.11 -4.47
N ILE A 715 0.07 -4.25 -3.69
CA ILE A 715 0.12 -4.24 -2.23
C ILE A 715 0.54 -5.63 -1.73
N ARG A 716 -0.33 -6.61 -1.96
CA ARG A 716 -0.20 -8.05 -1.69
C ARG A 716 -1.27 -8.75 -2.53
N ASP A 717 -0.98 -9.95 -3.04
CA ASP A 717 -1.88 -10.72 -3.93
C ASP A 717 -2.43 -9.90 -5.12
N ASN A 718 -3.71 -10.09 -5.45
CA ASN A 718 -4.47 -9.42 -6.52
C ASN A 718 -4.90 -7.98 -6.17
N TYR A 719 -4.36 -7.35 -5.11
CA TYR A 719 -4.66 -5.95 -4.76
C TYR A 719 -3.56 -5.03 -5.29
N PHE A 720 -3.97 -4.08 -6.12
CA PHE A 720 -3.05 -3.15 -6.75
C PHE A 720 -3.72 -1.82 -7.07
N PHE A 721 -2.90 -0.80 -7.27
CA PHE A 721 -3.27 0.43 -7.98
C PHE A 721 -2.51 0.48 -9.29
N VAL A 722 -3.06 1.10 -10.32
CA VAL A 722 -2.30 1.40 -11.53
C VAL A 722 -1.77 2.81 -11.44
N SER A 723 -0.51 3.04 -11.74
CA SER A 723 0.16 4.34 -11.69
C SER A 723 1.14 4.49 -12.86
N ASN A 724 1.68 5.69 -13.03
CA ASN A 724 2.74 5.98 -14.02
C ASN A 724 4.03 6.48 -13.35
N SER A 725 4.23 6.17 -12.06
CA SER A 725 5.20 6.88 -11.23
C SER A 725 6.67 6.46 -11.41
N THR A 726 6.98 5.41 -12.18
CA THR A 726 8.38 4.98 -12.39
C THR A 726 9.04 5.82 -13.49
N THR A 727 10.35 6.06 -13.36
CA THR A 727 11.12 6.81 -14.35
C THR A 727 11.12 6.14 -15.73
N SER A 728 11.17 4.81 -15.78
CA SER A 728 11.04 4.02 -17.03
C SER A 728 9.74 4.34 -17.77
N ILE A 729 8.61 4.42 -17.06
CA ILE A 729 7.32 4.74 -17.65
C ILE A 729 7.22 6.21 -18.06
N ARG A 730 7.81 7.12 -17.30
CA ARG A 730 7.85 8.54 -17.69
C ARG A 730 8.66 8.77 -18.97
N ASN A 731 9.61 7.89 -19.27
CA ASN A 731 10.42 7.89 -20.48
C ASN A 731 9.84 7.01 -21.61
N SER A 732 8.62 6.47 -21.46
CA SER A 732 7.97 5.68 -22.50
C SER A 732 7.23 6.56 -23.51
N HIS A 733 6.68 5.96 -24.58
CA HIS A 733 5.90 6.66 -25.60
C HIS A 733 4.68 7.43 -25.04
N ASN A 734 4.12 7.05 -23.87
CA ASN A 734 3.02 7.79 -23.24
C ASN A 734 3.49 8.87 -22.25
N ASN A 735 4.79 9.08 -22.08
CA ASN A 735 5.39 10.08 -21.19
C ASN A 735 4.84 10.05 -19.75
N GLY A 736 4.50 8.83 -19.28
CA GLY A 736 3.82 8.64 -18.01
C GLY A 736 2.46 9.33 -17.89
N TYR A 737 1.72 9.55 -18.96
CA TYR A 737 0.31 9.98 -18.91
C TYR A 737 -0.63 8.79 -19.10
N LEU A 738 -1.74 8.79 -18.37
CA LEU A 738 -2.79 7.77 -18.47
C LEU A 738 -4.16 8.40 -18.67
N CYS A 739 -5.07 7.67 -19.31
CA CYS A 739 -6.49 7.99 -19.39
C CYS A 739 -7.27 7.26 -18.28
N VAL A 740 -8.57 7.56 -18.15
CA VAL A 740 -9.45 6.90 -17.16
C VAL A 740 -9.46 5.36 -17.29
N LYS A 741 -9.42 4.84 -18.52
CA LYS A 741 -9.39 3.39 -18.81
C LYS A 741 -8.09 2.77 -18.28
N GLY A 742 -6.94 3.30 -18.67
CA GLY A 742 -5.64 2.78 -18.21
C GLY A 742 -5.40 2.95 -16.71
N ARG A 743 -5.92 4.02 -16.11
CA ARG A 743 -5.73 4.29 -14.67
C ARG A 743 -6.68 3.49 -13.77
N PHE A 744 -7.97 3.49 -14.08
CA PHE A 744 -9.02 2.94 -13.18
C PHE A 744 -9.80 1.77 -13.79
N GLY A 745 -9.65 1.52 -15.09
CA GLY A 745 -10.41 0.49 -15.79
C GLY A 745 -10.14 -0.93 -15.29
N HIS A 746 -9.02 -1.18 -14.62
CA HIS A 746 -8.67 -2.49 -14.07
C HIS A 746 -9.43 -2.86 -12.79
N ARG A 747 -10.25 -1.96 -12.24
CA ARG A 747 -10.94 -2.17 -10.96
C ARG A 747 -11.93 -3.33 -10.96
N TYR A 748 -12.44 -3.77 -12.12
CA TYR A 748 -13.27 -4.98 -12.20
C TYR A 748 -12.52 -6.26 -11.77
N LEU A 749 -11.18 -6.25 -11.78
CA LEU A 749 -10.37 -7.36 -11.29
C LEU A 749 -10.35 -7.45 -9.75
N LEU A 750 -10.75 -6.36 -9.09
CA LEU A 750 -10.85 -6.24 -7.64
C LEU A 750 -12.26 -6.58 -7.12
N ASP A 751 -13.23 -6.74 -8.02
CA ASP A 751 -14.59 -7.13 -7.67
C ASP A 751 -14.66 -8.61 -7.31
N GLY A 752 -15.42 -8.94 -6.25
CA GLY A 752 -15.62 -10.31 -5.78
C GLY A 752 -16.42 -11.21 -6.74
N ASN A 753 -16.93 -10.66 -7.86
CA ASN A 753 -17.76 -11.37 -8.84
C ASN A 753 -16.94 -12.11 -9.92
N ARG A 754 -15.61 -12.01 -9.90
CA ARG A 754 -14.76 -12.70 -10.88
C ARG A 754 -14.85 -14.22 -10.70
N ILE A 755 -15.22 -14.93 -11.76
CA ILE A 755 -15.21 -16.40 -11.77
C ILE A 755 -13.74 -16.88 -11.79
N ILE A 756 -13.37 -17.67 -10.78
CA ILE A 756 -12.00 -18.19 -10.60
C ILE A 756 -11.91 -19.72 -10.72
N LYS A 757 -13.04 -20.39 -10.97
CA LYS A 757 -13.12 -21.84 -11.16
C LYS A 757 -13.87 -22.19 -12.44
N PRO A 758 -13.52 -23.31 -13.10
CA PRO A 758 -14.30 -23.83 -14.22
C PRO A 758 -15.73 -24.16 -13.83
N VAL A 759 -16.66 -23.92 -14.75
CA VAL A 759 -18.09 -24.24 -14.59
C VAL A 759 -18.57 -24.96 -15.84
N ILE A 760 -19.13 -26.15 -15.67
CA ILE A 760 -19.79 -26.89 -16.75
C ILE A 760 -21.30 -26.81 -16.59
N ARG A 761 -22.03 -26.90 -17.70
CA ARG A 761 -23.50 -26.97 -17.70
C ARG A 761 -23.95 -28.36 -18.17
N LYS A 762 -24.60 -29.12 -17.30
CA LYS A 762 -25.22 -30.43 -17.61
C LYS A 762 -26.71 -30.34 -17.32
N ASN A 763 -27.55 -30.69 -18.29
CA ASN A 763 -29.03 -30.64 -18.18
C ASN A 763 -29.57 -29.27 -17.70
N GLY A 764 -29.00 -28.18 -18.21
CA GLY A 764 -29.38 -26.81 -17.81
C GLY A 764 -28.77 -26.31 -16.49
N ILE A 765 -28.28 -27.22 -15.65
CA ILE A 765 -27.71 -26.90 -14.33
C ILE A 765 -26.22 -26.58 -14.46
N ARG A 766 -25.79 -25.46 -13.89
CA ARG A 766 -24.38 -25.07 -13.78
C ARG A 766 -23.75 -25.72 -12.56
N LYS A 767 -22.58 -26.32 -12.71
CA LYS A 767 -21.81 -26.96 -11.63
C LYS A 767 -20.34 -26.57 -11.71
N GLU A 768 -19.78 -26.11 -10.59
CA GLU A 768 -18.31 -25.93 -10.45
C GLU A 768 -17.62 -27.29 -10.52
N THR A 769 -16.47 -27.36 -11.21
CA THR A 769 -15.72 -28.60 -11.42
C THR A 769 -14.22 -28.36 -11.48
N GLY A 770 -13.40 -29.42 -11.42
CA GLY A 770 -11.96 -29.34 -11.65
C GLY A 770 -11.58 -28.93 -13.07
N ILE A 771 -10.37 -28.40 -13.27
CA ILE A 771 -9.87 -28.00 -14.60
C ILE A 771 -9.79 -29.19 -15.55
N GLU A 772 -9.28 -30.34 -15.09
CA GLU A 772 -9.15 -31.56 -15.89
C GLU A 772 -10.52 -32.06 -16.35
N ASP A 773 -11.47 -32.25 -15.42
CA ASP A 773 -12.85 -32.66 -15.75
C ASP A 773 -13.53 -31.73 -16.76
N ALA A 774 -13.28 -30.41 -16.65
CA ALA A 774 -13.84 -29.43 -17.58
C ALA A 774 -13.25 -29.58 -18.98
N ILE A 775 -11.94 -29.79 -19.08
CA ILE A 775 -11.22 -29.98 -20.34
C ILE A 775 -11.69 -31.29 -20.99
N ASP A 776 -11.71 -32.39 -20.25
CA ASP A 776 -12.11 -33.71 -20.76
C ASP A 776 -13.55 -33.70 -21.28
N TYR A 777 -14.46 -33.12 -20.50
CA TYR A 777 -15.86 -32.97 -20.91
C TYR A 777 -15.98 -32.12 -22.19
N THR A 778 -15.20 -31.04 -22.30
CA THR A 778 -15.21 -30.16 -23.47
C THR A 778 -14.64 -30.88 -24.70
N ALA A 779 -13.52 -31.59 -24.55
CA ALA A 779 -12.89 -32.36 -25.60
C ALA A 779 -13.79 -33.49 -26.12
N GLU A 780 -14.45 -34.25 -25.23
CA GLU A 780 -15.41 -35.30 -25.60
C GLU A 780 -16.53 -34.74 -26.49
N LYS A 781 -17.11 -33.60 -26.10
CA LYS A 781 -18.21 -32.98 -26.86
C LYS A 781 -17.77 -32.42 -28.20
N ILE A 782 -16.63 -31.74 -28.25
CA ILE A 782 -16.08 -31.21 -29.50
C ILE A 782 -15.74 -32.37 -30.45
N ASN A 783 -15.06 -33.40 -29.97
CA ASN A 783 -14.71 -34.57 -30.78
C ASN A 783 -15.96 -35.27 -31.34
N ARG A 784 -17.02 -35.43 -30.54
CA ARG A 784 -18.28 -36.00 -31.01
C ARG A 784 -18.91 -35.17 -32.14
N ILE A 785 -18.87 -33.84 -32.04
CA ILE A 785 -19.37 -32.95 -33.09
C ILE A 785 -18.52 -33.06 -34.35
N ILE A 786 -17.19 -33.06 -34.21
CA ILE A 786 -16.26 -33.22 -35.35
C ILE A 786 -16.46 -34.56 -36.04
N GLN A 787 -16.64 -35.66 -35.31
CA GLN A 787 -16.92 -36.98 -35.87
C GLN A 787 -18.26 -37.02 -36.62
N GLN A 788 -19.27 -36.30 -36.14
CA GLN A 788 -20.61 -36.30 -36.72
C GLN A 788 -20.77 -35.35 -37.92
N TYR A 789 -20.16 -34.17 -37.86
CA TYR A 789 -20.39 -33.07 -38.81
C TYR A 789 -19.12 -32.54 -39.50
N GLY A 790 -17.97 -33.13 -39.20
CA GLY A 790 -16.67 -32.73 -39.73
C GLY A 790 -16.03 -31.52 -39.00
N PRO A 791 -14.73 -31.27 -39.19
CA PRO A 791 -14.00 -30.16 -38.58
C PRO A 791 -14.58 -28.76 -38.85
N GLY A 792 -15.17 -28.56 -40.05
CA GLY A 792 -15.80 -27.30 -40.45
C GLY A 792 -17.05 -26.92 -39.63
N SER A 793 -17.58 -27.82 -38.81
CA SER A 793 -18.70 -27.51 -37.91
C SER A 793 -18.30 -26.72 -36.65
N ILE A 794 -17.00 -26.56 -36.39
CA ILE A 794 -16.46 -25.85 -35.23
C ILE A 794 -15.81 -24.54 -35.67
N ALA A 795 -16.09 -23.47 -34.92
CA ALA A 795 -15.43 -22.18 -35.08
C ALA A 795 -14.73 -21.74 -33.78
N VAL A 796 -13.59 -21.07 -33.91
CA VAL A 796 -12.80 -20.54 -32.79
C VAL A 796 -12.73 -19.01 -32.88
N PHE A 797 -12.99 -18.32 -31.78
CA PHE A 797 -12.95 -16.86 -31.72
C PHE A 797 -11.88 -16.36 -30.77
N GLY A 798 -10.88 -15.66 -31.31
CA GLY A 798 -9.83 -15.00 -30.53
C GLY A 798 -10.23 -13.60 -30.09
N SER A 799 -9.78 -13.21 -28.90
CA SER A 799 -9.99 -11.86 -28.36
C SER A 799 -8.71 -11.02 -28.54
N PRO A 800 -8.78 -9.77 -29.03
CA PRO A 800 -7.61 -8.89 -29.13
C PRO A 800 -7.11 -8.36 -27.77
N LYS A 801 -7.65 -8.89 -26.66
CA LYS A 801 -7.12 -8.69 -25.30
C LYS A 801 -6.12 -9.77 -24.89
N LEU A 802 -6.02 -10.86 -25.65
CA LEU A 802 -5.03 -11.93 -25.45
C LEU A 802 -3.65 -11.47 -25.93
N SER A 803 -2.61 -12.09 -25.40
CA SER A 803 -1.22 -11.87 -25.86
C SER A 803 -0.98 -12.49 -27.23
N ASN A 804 0.13 -12.14 -27.88
CA ASN A 804 0.51 -12.71 -29.18
C ASN A 804 0.72 -14.23 -29.07
N GLU A 805 1.29 -14.67 -27.96
CA GLU A 805 1.59 -16.07 -27.67
C GLU A 805 0.29 -16.87 -27.50
N GLU A 806 -0.68 -16.33 -26.77
CA GLU A 806 -2.01 -16.92 -26.61
C GLU A 806 -2.77 -16.98 -27.94
N LEU A 807 -2.71 -15.92 -28.75
CA LEU A 807 -3.34 -15.87 -30.07
C LEU A 807 -2.70 -16.86 -31.05
N TYR A 808 -1.38 -16.99 -31.03
CA TYR A 808 -0.64 -17.98 -31.81
C TYR A 808 -1.05 -19.41 -31.43
N LEU A 809 -1.11 -19.71 -30.13
CA LEU A 809 -1.57 -21.01 -29.64
C LEU A 809 -3.03 -21.26 -30.00
N LEU A 810 -3.90 -20.25 -29.93
CA LEU A 810 -5.31 -20.36 -30.27
C LEU A 810 -5.51 -20.72 -31.74
N GLN A 811 -4.79 -20.05 -32.65
CA GLN A 811 -4.89 -20.39 -34.08
C GLN A 811 -4.30 -21.75 -34.40
N LYS A 812 -3.22 -22.11 -33.71
CA LYS A 812 -2.63 -23.44 -33.86
C LYS A 812 -3.60 -24.50 -33.34
N PHE A 813 -4.27 -24.26 -32.23
CA PHE A 813 -5.32 -25.14 -31.70
C PHE A 813 -6.48 -25.29 -32.70
N ALA A 814 -6.95 -24.21 -33.32
CA ALA A 814 -8.00 -24.30 -34.34
C ALA A 814 -7.58 -25.13 -35.56
N ARG A 815 -6.40 -24.86 -36.12
CA ARG A 815 -5.94 -25.51 -37.36
C ARG A 815 -5.39 -26.90 -37.12
N VAL A 816 -4.47 -27.05 -36.18
CA VAL A 816 -3.79 -28.32 -35.90
C VAL A 816 -4.63 -29.19 -34.97
N GLY A 817 -5.18 -28.61 -33.90
CA GLY A 817 -5.93 -29.37 -32.88
C GLY A 817 -7.31 -29.79 -33.34
N LEU A 818 -8.05 -28.89 -34.00
CA LEU A 818 -9.43 -29.14 -34.45
C LEU A 818 -9.52 -29.48 -35.95
N GLY A 819 -8.46 -29.27 -36.73
CA GLY A 819 -8.48 -29.49 -38.18
C GLY A 819 -9.30 -28.47 -38.96
N SER A 820 -9.53 -27.26 -38.42
CA SER A 820 -10.43 -26.26 -38.99
C SER A 820 -9.73 -24.92 -39.23
N ASN A 821 -10.03 -24.29 -40.37
CA ASN A 821 -9.65 -22.90 -40.65
C ASN A 821 -10.74 -21.89 -40.26
N HIS A 822 -11.82 -22.32 -39.61
CA HIS A 822 -12.88 -21.45 -39.11
C HIS A 822 -12.42 -20.75 -37.82
N ILE A 823 -11.45 -19.85 -37.95
CA ILE A 823 -10.96 -19.03 -36.86
C ILE A 823 -11.10 -17.55 -37.21
N SER A 824 -11.63 -16.77 -36.29
CA SER A 824 -11.76 -15.32 -36.47
C SER A 824 -11.77 -14.62 -35.11
N SER A 825 -12.17 -13.35 -35.11
CA SER A 825 -12.50 -12.61 -33.91
C SER A 825 -13.88 -12.00 -34.07
N PHE A 826 -14.64 -11.92 -32.98
CA PHE A 826 -15.88 -11.14 -32.98
C PHE A 826 -15.63 -9.68 -33.37
N THR A 827 -14.44 -9.13 -33.09
CA THR A 827 -14.12 -7.76 -33.53
C THR A 827 -14.06 -7.62 -35.05
N ASN A 828 -13.68 -8.70 -35.75
CA ASN A 828 -13.53 -8.71 -37.20
C ASN A 828 -14.81 -9.18 -37.92
N LEU A 829 -15.61 -10.07 -37.29
CA LEU A 829 -16.83 -10.63 -37.89
C LEU A 829 -17.94 -9.60 -38.17
N PHE A 830 -18.09 -8.59 -37.33
CA PHE A 830 -19.26 -7.71 -37.42
C PHE A 830 -19.26 -6.76 -38.62
N ARG A 831 -18.25 -6.78 -39.51
CA ARG A 831 -17.88 -5.57 -40.24
C ARG A 831 -17.24 -5.82 -41.62
N ASP A 832 -17.75 -5.15 -42.67
CA ASP A 832 -17.06 -4.80 -43.93
C ASP A 832 -15.86 -3.90 -43.64
N PHE A 833 -14.89 -4.42 -42.90
CA PHE A 833 -13.69 -3.68 -42.58
C PHE A 833 -12.70 -3.77 -43.72
N GLU A 834 -12.13 -2.62 -44.01
CA GLU A 834 -11.06 -2.40 -44.98
C GLU A 834 -9.71 -2.92 -44.45
N LEU A 835 -9.69 -4.07 -43.76
CA LEU A 835 -8.50 -4.65 -43.10
C LEU A 835 -7.36 -4.89 -44.10
N ASN A 836 -7.68 -5.11 -45.36
CA ASN A 836 -6.74 -5.33 -46.45
C ASN A 836 -6.83 -4.23 -47.53
N CYS A 837 -7.37 -3.05 -47.20
CA CYS A 837 -7.66 -2.00 -48.17
C CYS A 837 -6.41 -1.43 -48.86
N LEU A 838 -5.31 -1.30 -48.12
CA LEU A 838 -4.05 -0.79 -48.65
C LEU A 838 -3.14 -1.91 -49.18
N ASP A 839 -3.48 -3.19 -49.02
CA ASP A 839 -2.63 -4.31 -49.44
C ASP A 839 -2.24 -4.25 -50.91
N LYS A 840 -3.17 -3.87 -51.80
CA LYS A 840 -2.89 -3.75 -53.24
C LYS A 840 -1.95 -2.58 -53.57
N SER A 841 -1.93 -1.54 -52.75
CA SER A 841 -1.15 -0.32 -53.00
C SER A 841 0.19 -0.31 -52.27
N LEU A 842 0.21 -0.75 -51.01
CA LEU A 842 1.35 -0.68 -50.09
C LEU A 842 1.88 -2.05 -49.64
N GLY A 843 1.29 -3.14 -50.12
CA GLY A 843 1.64 -4.52 -49.75
C GLY A 843 0.92 -5.03 -48.51
N ILE A 844 0.69 -4.16 -47.52
CA ILE A 844 -0.03 -4.49 -46.28
C ILE A 844 -0.69 -3.25 -45.66
N THR A 845 -1.85 -3.44 -45.05
CA THR A 845 -2.62 -2.37 -44.38
C THR A 845 -2.19 -2.17 -42.93
N VAL A 846 -1.14 -1.38 -42.71
CA VAL A 846 -0.61 -1.01 -41.39
C VAL A 846 -0.25 0.47 -41.31
N SER A 847 0.02 0.98 -40.11
CA SER A 847 0.62 2.31 -39.93
C SER A 847 1.97 2.39 -40.66
N THR A 848 2.17 3.45 -41.44
CA THR A 848 3.42 3.68 -42.19
C THR A 848 4.41 4.57 -41.44
N THR A 849 3.99 5.15 -40.31
CA THR A 849 4.79 6.01 -39.44
C THR A 849 4.48 5.73 -37.97
N THR A 850 5.28 6.27 -37.06
CA THR A 850 5.14 6.05 -35.63
C THR A 850 4.59 7.28 -34.90
N MET A 851 4.16 7.09 -33.65
CA MET A 851 3.70 8.20 -32.81
C MET A 851 4.80 9.23 -32.48
N ASP A 852 6.07 8.87 -32.60
CA ASP A 852 7.18 9.77 -32.28
C ASP A 852 7.49 10.73 -33.44
N ASP A 853 7.11 10.33 -34.65
CA ASP A 853 7.21 11.14 -35.85
C ASP A 853 6.29 12.38 -35.84
N LEU A 854 5.22 12.37 -35.02
CA LEU A 854 4.33 13.53 -34.81
C LEU A 854 5.09 14.79 -34.38
N SER A 855 6.22 14.63 -33.70
CA SER A 855 6.99 15.75 -33.16
C SER A 855 7.67 16.62 -34.21
N GLY A 856 7.79 16.14 -35.46
CA GLY A 856 8.33 16.87 -36.60
C GLY A 856 7.35 17.04 -37.76
N ALA A 857 6.07 16.74 -37.54
CA ALA A 857 5.03 16.98 -38.55
C ALA A 857 4.71 18.48 -38.62
N ASP A 858 4.50 18.99 -39.84
CA ASP A 858 4.01 20.35 -40.05
C ASP A 858 2.48 20.36 -39.97
N ILE A 859 1.84 19.28 -40.42
CA ILE A 859 0.38 19.13 -40.44
C ILE A 859 0.00 17.73 -39.94
N ILE A 860 -0.98 17.69 -39.05
CA ILE A 860 -1.60 16.47 -38.55
C ILE A 860 -3.08 16.49 -38.95
N LEU A 861 -3.52 15.53 -39.75
CA LEU A 861 -4.92 15.35 -40.15
C LEU A 861 -5.53 14.15 -39.43
N ALA A 862 -6.49 14.37 -38.54
CA ALA A 862 -7.26 13.27 -37.94
C ALA A 862 -8.62 13.12 -38.65
N VAL A 863 -8.86 11.93 -39.21
CA VAL A 863 -10.07 11.57 -39.95
C VAL A 863 -10.68 10.32 -39.33
N ASN A 864 -12.01 10.31 -39.12
CA ASN A 864 -12.71 9.18 -38.48
C ASN A 864 -12.06 8.70 -37.17
N ALA A 865 -11.64 9.63 -36.31
CA ALA A 865 -11.02 9.34 -35.03
C ALA A 865 -11.65 10.17 -33.91
N ASN A 866 -12.10 9.51 -32.83
CA ASN A 866 -12.51 10.19 -31.60
C ASN A 866 -11.38 10.13 -30.57
N LEU A 867 -10.46 11.08 -30.67
CA LEU A 867 -9.22 11.05 -29.91
C LEU A 867 -9.45 11.12 -28.39
N THR A 868 -10.36 11.96 -27.91
CA THR A 868 -10.53 12.19 -26.47
C THR A 868 -10.99 10.95 -25.72
N ASP A 869 -12.02 10.26 -26.22
CA ASP A 869 -12.62 9.13 -25.52
C ASP A 869 -11.90 7.81 -25.82
N ASP A 870 -11.46 7.63 -27.07
CA ASP A 870 -10.93 6.36 -27.52
C ASP A 870 -9.42 6.28 -27.29
N ASN A 871 -8.69 7.35 -27.62
CA ASN A 871 -7.23 7.38 -27.69
C ASN A 871 -6.61 8.66 -27.08
N MET A 872 -6.98 9.04 -25.85
CA MET A 872 -6.59 10.30 -25.20
C MET A 872 -5.08 10.62 -25.26
N ILE A 873 -4.21 9.60 -25.20
CA ILE A 873 -2.75 9.79 -25.27
C ILE A 873 -2.30 10.25 -26.66
N MET A 874 -2.99 9.83 -27.73
CA MET A 874 -2.77 10.37 -29.08
C MET A 874 -3.10 11.86 -29.11
N GLU A 875 -4.22 12.27 -28.51
CA GLU A 875 -4.59 13.69 -28.39
C GLU A 875 -3.48 14.51 -27.70
N LEU A 876 -2.90 14.00 -26.61
CA LEU A 876 -1.81 14.67 -25.91
C LEU A 876 -0.54 14.80 -26.78
N LYS A 877 -0.24 13.80 -27.61
CA LYS A 877 0.88 13.88 -28.56
C LYS A 877 0.64 14.92 -29.64
N ILE A 878 -0.59 15.04 -30.14
CA ILE A 878 -0.96 16.09 -31.11
C ILE A 878 -0.81 17.47 -30.48
N LYS A 879 -1.33 17.69 -29.26
CA LYS A 879 -1.15 18.96 -28.53
C LYS A 879 0.33 19.30 -28.31
N ALA A 880 1.16 18.30 -28.03
CA ALA A 880 2.61 18.49 -27.89
C ALA A 880 3.28 18.87 -29.21
N ALA A 881 2.81 18.32 -30.34
CA ALA A 881 3.27 18.71 -31.68
C ALA A 881 2.81 20.14 -32.05
N GLN A 882 1.57 20.52 -31.72
CA GLN A 882 1.09 21.89 -31.90
C GLN A 882 1.92 22.92 -31.12
N LYS A 883 2.36 22.60 -29.89
CA LYS A 883 3.29 23.45 -29.12
C LYS A 883 4.62 23.67 -29.84
N LYS A 884 5.01 22.76 -30.76
CA LYS A 884 6.22 22.86 -31.59
C LYS A 884 5.97 23.49 -32.97
N GLY A 885 4.73 23.89 -33.28
CA GLY A 885 4.37 24.58 -34.52
C GLY A 885 3.58 23.76 -35.53
N ALA A 886 3.23 22.50 -35.23
CA ALA A 886 2.39 21.69 -36.13
C ALA A 886 0.95 22.24 -36.18
N ALA A 887 0.33 22.30 -37.36
CA ALA A 887 -1.10 22.58 -37.50
C ALA A 887 -1.92 21.30 -37.37
N PHE A 888 -3.00 21.33 -36.58
CA PHE A 888 -3.92 20.21 -36.39
C PHE A 888 -5.25 20.45 -37.11
N ILE A 889 -5.59 19.53 -38.02
CA ILE A 889 -6.84 19.53 -38.77
C ILE A 889 -7.68 18.36 -38.29
N TYR A 890 -8.91 18.64 -37.86
CA TYR A 890 -9.83 17.63 -37.36
C TYR A 890 -11.03 17.49 -38.30
N VAL A 891 -11.16 16.33 -38.95
CA VAL A 891 -12.29 16.02 -39.84
C VAL A 891 -13.31 15.19 -39.08
N ASN A 892 -14.42 15.82 -38.69
CA ASN A 892 -15.47 15.19 -37.90
C ASN A 892 -16.77 16.01 -37.97
N SER A 893 -17.90 15.35 -38.20
CA SER A 893 -19.22 16.01 -38.32
C SER A 893 -19.75 16.65 -37.03
N SER A 894 -19.16 16.34 -35.87
CA SER A 894 -19.66 16.77 -34.55
C SER A 894 -18.64 17.60 -33.79
N GLU A 895 -19.10 18.56 -32.99
CA GLU A 895 -18.23 19.40 -32.15
C GLU A 895 -17.74 18.63 -30.90
N LEU A 896 -16.83 17.69 -31.12
CA LEU A 896 -16.13 16.97 -30.05
C LEU A 896 -14.96 17.80 -29.52
N ASN A 897 -14.41 17.42 -28.36
CA ASN A 897 -13.28 18.14 -27.74
C ASN A 897 -12.09 18.44 -28.69
N PRO A 898 -11.68 17.55 -29.61
CA PRO A 898 -10.62 17.85 -30.58
C PRO A 898 -10.91 19.04 -31.50
N ALA A 899 -12.17 19.29 -31.84
CA ALA A 899 -12.57 20.43 -32.66
C ALA A 899 -12.29 21.78 -32.00
N ARG A 900 -12.25 21.84 -30.66
CA ARG A 900 -12.07 23.09 -29.90
C ARG A 900 -10.62 23.59 -29.88
N PHE A 901 -9.66 22.73 -30.16
CA PHE A 901 -8.23 23.09 -30.18
C PHE A 901 -7.55 22.79 -31.52
N SER A 902 -8.29 22.27 -32.51
CA SER A 902 -7.81 22.17 -33.88
C SER A 902 -7.67 23.56 -34.51
N ASP A 903 -6.62 23.73 -35.30
CA ASP A 903 -6.39 24.94 -36.10
C ASP A 903 -7.43 25.05 -37.24
N LEU A 904 -7.90 23.90 -37.75
CA LEU A 904 -9.04 23.82 -38.66
C LEU A 904 -9.95 22.64 -38.31
N TRP A 905 -11.19 22.94 -37.92
CA TRP A 905 -12.25 21.93 -37.80
C TRP A 905 -13.00 21.82 -39.12
N VAL A 906 -13.05 20.62 -39.70
CA VAL A 906 -13.74 20.29 -40.94
C VAL A 906 -14.97 19.45 -40.60
N ASP A 907 -16.11 20.10 -40.54
CA ASP A 907 -17.42 19.56 -40.16
C ASP A 907 -18.17 18.90 -41.33
N SER A 908 -17.47 18.03 -42.06
CA SER A 908 -18.07 17.28 -43.18
C SER A 908 -19.19 16.36 -42.69
N LYS A 909 -20.23 16.21 -43.51
CA LYS A 909 -21.35 15.30 -43.27
C LYS A 909 -20.85 13.86 -43.11
N LYS A 910 -21.42 13.14 -42.15
CA LYS A 910 -21.08 11.72 -41.88
C LYS A 910 -21.15 10.89 -43.16
N GLY A 911 -20.13 10.05 -43.39
CA GLY A 911 -20.07 9.18 -44.55
C GLY A 911 -19.64 9.88 -45.85
N THR A 912 -19.09 11.09 -45.80
CA THR A 912 -18.65 11.84 -46.99
C THR A 912 -17.14 12.12 -47.03
N ASN A 913 -16.36 11.57 -46.10
CA ASN A 913 -14.91 11.78 -46.01
C ASN A 913 -14.17 11.41 -47.31
N THR A 914 -14.60 10.36 -48.01
CA THR A 914 -13.98 9.95 -49.28
C THR A 914 -14.19 11.01 -50.37
N VAL A 915 -15.35 11.66 -50.41
CA VAL A 915 -15.65 12.77 -51.34
C VAL A 915 -14.70 13.94 -51.06
N LEU A 916 -14.55 14.30 -49.78
CA LEU A 916 -13.64 15.36 -49.34
C LEU A 916 -12.19 15.07 -49.75
N LEU A 917 -11.70 13.86 -49.47
CA LEU A 917 -10.34 13.43 -49.77
C LEU A 917 -10.08 13.38 -51.29
N ASN A 918 -11.02 12.88 -52.08
CA ASN A 918 -10.90 12.88 -53.54
C ASN A 918 -10.92 14.30 -54.14
N GLY A 919 -11.69 15.21 -53.56
CA GLY A 919 -11.62 16.64 -53.90
C GLY A 919 -10.22 17.20 -53.67
N ILE A 920 -9.61 16.95 -52.50
CA ILE A 920 -8.23 17.38 -52.22
C ILE A 920 -7.25 16.80 -53.24
N LEU A 921 -7.41 15.53 -53.60
CA LEU A 921 -6.58 14.88 -54.63
C LEU A 921 -6.69 15.57 -55.99
N LYS A 922 -7.90 15.94 -56.42
CA LYS A 922 -8.13 16.68 -57.66
C LYS A 922 -7.35 18.00 -57.68
N GLU A 923 -7.48 18.81 -56.62
CA GLU A 923 -6.81 20.11 -56.50
C GLU A 923 -5.28 19.98 -56.52
N ILE A 924 -4.73 18.93 -55.90
CA ILE A 924 -3.28 18.67 -55.93
C ILE A 924 -2.83 18.26 -57.35
N ILE A 925 -3.62 17.43 -58.05
CA ILE A 925 -3.33 17.00 -59.42
C ILE A 925 -3.39 18.17 -60.42
N GLU A 926 -4.23 19.16 -60.17
CA GLU A 926 -4.37 20.33 -61.04
C GLU A 926 -3.31 21.41 -60.79
N ASN A 927 -2.76 21.52 -59.57
CA ASN A 927 -1.93 22.66 -59.15
C ASN A 927 -0.46 22.35 -58.83
N ASP A 928 -0.04 21.08 -58.78
CA ASP A 928 1.30 20.68 -58.31
C ASP A 928 2.18 20.01 -59.40
N ASP A 929 3.51 20.04 -59.23
CA ASP A 929 4.45 19.38 -60.16
C ASP A 929 4.43 17.86 -59.95
N LEU A 930 3.66 17.16 -60.79
CA LEU A 930 3.40 15.71 -60.75
C LEU A 930 4.58 14.82 -61.17
N SER A 931 5.82 15.31 -61.07
CA SER A 931 7.04 14.57 -61.44
C SER A 931 7.19 13.20 -60.75
N PHE A 932 6.62 13.03 -59.55
CA PHE A 932 6.51 11.74 -58.86
C PHE A 932 5.23 10.96 -59.21
N GLY A 933 4.09 11.65 -59.31
CA GLY A 933 2.79 11.03 -59.60
C GLY A 933 2.75 10.28 -60.94
N SER A 934 3.46 10.79 -61.95
CA SER A 934 3.62 10.15 -63.26
C SER A 934 4.34 8.79 -63.22
N LYS A 935 5.04 8.47 -62.12
CA LYS A 935 5.72 7.17 -61.91
C LYS A 935 4.83 6.14 -61.23
N ILE A 936 3.62 6.53 -60.81
CA ILE A 936 2.68 5.66 -60.10
C ILE A 936 1.82 4.90 -61.11
N LYS A 937 1.73 3.58 -60.94
CA LYS A 937 0.88 2.70 -61.75
C LYS A 937 -0.59 3.10 -61.59
N ASN A 938 -1.32 3.20 -62.69
CA ASN A 938 -2.73 3.62 -62.78
C ASN A 938 -3.02 5.10 -62.43
N PHE A 939 -2.03 5.98 -62.56
CA PHE A 939 -2.22 7.42 -62.35
C PHE A 939 -3.26 8.07 -63.31
N PRO A 940 -3.28 7.75 -64.63
CA PRO A 940 -4.27 8.31 -65.55
C PRO A 940 -5.71 8.00 -65.14
N GLU A 941 -5.99 6.77 -64.72
CA GLU A 941 -7.29 6.31 -64.27
C GLU A 941 -7.71 7.01 -62.98
N LEU A 942 -6.76 7.24 -62.06
CA LEU A 942 -7.02 8.02 -60.85
C LEU A 942 -7.37 9.47 -61.19
N LYS A 943 -6.63 10.10 -62.12
CA LYS A 943 -6.88 11.47 -62.57
C LYS A 943 -8.27 11.62 -63.19
N GLU A 944 -8.67 10.68 -64.03
CA GLU A 944 -10.02 10.64 -64.60
C GLU A 944 -11.09 10.49 -63.50
N MET A 945 -10.90 9.54 -62.58
CA MET A 945 -11.84 9.28 -61.48
C MET A 945 -12.05 10.50 -60.57
N VAL A 946 -10.98 11.23 -60.22
CA VAL A 946 -11.09 12.39 -59.30
C VAL A 946 -11.55 13.68 -59.99
N SER A 947 -11.51 13.75 -61.33
CA SER A 947 -11.92 14.94 -62.09
C SER A 947 -13.37 15.37 -61.82
N ALA A 948 -14.24 14.41 -61.45
CA ALA A 948 -15.63 14.63 -61.09
C ALA A 948 -15.84 15.35 -59.75
N TYR A 949 -14.80 15.53 -58.93
CA TYR A 949 -14.91 16.08 -57.57
C TYR A 949 -14.47 17.54 -57.50
N ASN A 950 -15.12 18.43 -58.26
CA ASN A 950 -14.85 19.88 -58.18
C ASN A 950 -15.35 20.50 -56.86
N ALA A 951 -14.92 21.73 -56.56
CA ALA A 951 -15.24 22.41 -55.30
C ALA A 951 -16.76 22.52 -55.03
N ASP A 952 -17.58 22.73 -56.06
CA ASP A 952 -19.05 22.82 -55.93
C ASP A 952 -19.67 21.48 -55.53
N ILE A 953 -19.22 20.39 -56.17
CA ILE A 953 -19.69 19.03 -55.88
C ILE A 953 -19.25 18.61 -54.47
N VAL A 954 -17.99 18.89 -54.10
CA VAL A 954 -17.47 18.60 -52.76
C VAL A 954 -18.27 19.37 -51.71
N ALA A 955 -18.48 20.68 -51.88
CA ALA A 955 -19.27 21.49 -50.96
C ALA A 955 -20.71 20.96 -50.81
N THR A 956 -21.36 20.60 -51.93
CA THR A 956 -22.74 20.10 -51.93
C THR A 956 -22.87 18.76 -51.22
N LEU A 957 -21.99 17.80 -51.51
CA LEU A 957 -22.09 16.45 -50.96
C LEU A 957 -21.62 16.39 -49.50
N THR A 958 -20.55 17.09 -49.17
CA THR A 958 -19.98 17.10 -47.82
C THR A 958 -20.70 18.07 -46.89
N GLY A 959 -21.43 19.05 -47.42
CA GLY A 959 -22.05 20.12 -46.64
C GLY A 959 -21.07 21.19 -46.13
N LEU A 960 -19.80 21.14 -46.55
CA LEU A 960 -18.79 22.14 -46.18
C LEU A 960 -18.97 23.42 -46.99
N SER A 961 -18.68 24.57 -46.37
CA SER A 961 -18.54 25.81 -47.11
C SER A 961 -17.33 25.74 -48.05
N GLN A 962 -17.44 26.39 -49.22
CA GLN A 962 -16.32 26.50 -50.17
C GLN A 962 -15.10 27.16 -49.53
N GLU A 963 -15.30 28.14 -48.64
CA GLU A 963 -14.22 28.80 -47.91
C GLU A 963 -13.44 27.81 -47.03
N ARG A 964 -14.15 27.01 -46.23
CA ARG A 964 -13.52 26.02 -45.34
C ARG A 964 -12.84 24.89 -46.12
N TYR A 965 -13.44 24.46 -47.22
CA TYR A 965 -12.82 23.50 -48.13
C TYR A 965 -11.53 24.07 -48.76
N LYS A 966 -11.56 25.33 -49.21
CA LYS A 966 -10.38 26.01 -49.74
C LYS A 966 -9.27 26.16 -48.70
N GLN A 967 -9.60 26.55 -47.47
CA GLN A 967 -8.65 26.62 -46.36
C GLN A 967 -7.98 25.25 -46.12
N LEU A 968 -8.76 24.16 -46.12
CA LEU A 968 -8.23 22.81 -45.97
C LEU A 968 -7.23 22.46 -47.09
N VAL A 969 -7.60 22.71 -48.35
CA VAL A 969 -6.74 22.46 -49.52
C VAL A 969 -5.47 23.29 -49.45
N ASP A 970 -5.58 24.58 -49.11
CA ASP A 970 -4.44 25.50 -49.01
C ASP A 970 -3.42 25.07 -47.94
N MET A 971 -3.90 24.48 -46.84
CA MET A 971 -3.01 23.93 -45.81
C MET A 971 -2.26 22.68 -46.32
N VAL A 972 -2.94 21.74 -46.99
CA VAL A 972 -2.34 20.43 -47.31
C VAL A 972 -1.65 20.35 -48.69
N LYS A 973 -1.82 21.35 -49.56
CA LYS A 973 -1.28 21.34 -50.93
C LYS A 973 0.23 21.54 -51.02
N ASN A 974 0.88 22.13 -50.00
CA ASN A 974 2.31 22.41 -50.06
C ASN A 974 3.13 21.10 -50.10
N PRO A 975 3.92 20.82 -51.17
CA PRO A 975 4.68 19.57 -51.28
C PRO A 975 5.84 19.47 -50.28
N ALA A 976 6.31 20.60 -49.73
CA ALA A 976 7.39 20.64 -48.75
C ALA A 976 6.93 20.27 -47.32
N SER A 977 5.62 20.32 -47.04
CA SER A 977 5.08 20.05 -45.71
C SER A 977 5.10 18.56 -45.38
N ASN A 978 5.50 18.27 -44.14
CA ASN A 978 5.43 16.94 -43.53
C ASN A 978 4.00 16.71 -43.00
N ILE A 979 3.31 15.70 -43.55
CA ILE A 979 1.90 15.44 -43.24
C ILE A 979 1.70 14.04 -42.65
N ILE A 980 1.08 13.97 -41.49
CA ILE A 980 0.68 12.72 -40.84
C ILE A 980 -0.84 12.62 -40.75
N PHE A 981 -1.40 11.54 -41.30
CA PHE A 981 -2.79 11.17 -41.10
C PHE A 981 -2.96 10.32 -39.84
N ILE A 982 -4.05 10.52 -39.13
CA ILE A 982 -4.51 9.68 -38.03
C ILE A 982 -5.90 9.16 -38.37
N TYR A 983 -6.06 7.84 -38.41
CA TYR A 983 -7.31 7.22 -38.82
C TYR A 983 -7.65 6.02 -37.93
N ASN A 984 -8.83 5.98 -37.32
CA ASN A 984 -9.29 4.78 -36.62
C ASN A 984 -10.06 3.89 -37.60
N ILE A 985 -9.44 2.78 -38.01
CA ILE A 985 -10.05 1.82 -38.95
C ILE A 985 -11.25 1.07 -38.34
N ASP A 986 -11.28 0.96 -37.01
CA ASP A 986 -12.37 0.29 -36.29
C ASP A 986 -13.56 1.23 -36.05
N SER A 987 -13.37 2.55 -36.07
CA SER A 987 -14.46 3.51 -35.88
C SER A 987 -15.46 3.48 -37.02
N ARG A 988 -16.75 3.53 -36.67
CA ARG A 988 -17.88 3.65 -37.61
C ARG A 988 -18.59 5.00 -37.55
N ARG A 989 -18.11 5.92 -36.70
CA ARG A 989 -18.84 7.16 -36.41
C ARG A 989 -18.89 8.09 -37.63
N GLU A 990 -17.76 8.24 -38.31
CA GLU A 990 -17.61 9.15 -39.45
C GLU A 990 -17.24 8.42 -40.76
N LYS A 991 -16.99 7.12 -40.69
CA LYS A 991 -16.44 6.30 -41.78
C LYS A 991 -17.23 6.44 -43.08
N SER A 992 -16.52 6.64 -44.18
CA SER A 992 -17.00 6.47 -45.55
C SER A 992 -16.29 5.29 -46.23
N PHE A 993 -16.87 4.80 -47.32
CA PHE A 993 -16.32 3.72 -48.12
C PHE A 993 -15.10 4.20 -48.89
N ASN A 994 -13.97 3.50 -48.81
CA ASN A 994 -12.66 3.84 -49.39
C ASN A 994 -11.93 5.03 -48.76
N ASP A 995 -12.24 5.45 -47.54
CA ASP A 995 -11.50 6.51 -46.83
C ASP A 995 -9.99 6.22 -46.80
N LEU A 996 -9.63 5.01 -46.38
CA LEU A 996 -8.24 4.64 -46.21
C LEU A 996 -7.51 4.57 -47.57
N LYS A 997 -8.20 4.11 -48.63
CA LYS A 997 -7.69 4.11 -50.00
C LYS A 997 -7.41 5.52 -50.51
N ALA A 998 -8.32 6.47 -50.27
CA ALA A 998 -8.13 7.87 -50.65
C ALA A 998 -6.94 8.51 -49.92
N ILE A 999 -6.76 8.22 -48.63
CA ILE A 999 -5.57 8.65 -47.88
C ILE A 999 -4.29 8.01 -48.43
N GLY A 1000 -4.33 6.71 -48.74
CA GLY A 1000 -3.20 6.01 -49.35
C GLY A 1000 -2.78 6.62 -50.69
N ASN A 1001 -3.76 6.95 -51.53
CA ASN A 1001 -3.53 7.65 -52.80
C ASN A 1001 -2.88 9.03 -52.59
N PHE A 1002 -3.36 9.80 -51.61
CA PHE A 1002 -2.76 11.10 -51.25
C PHE A 1002 -1.29 10.95 -50.86
N LEU A 1003 -0.99 10.00 -49.98
CA LEU A 1003 0.38 9.78 -49.50
C LEU A 1003 1.31 9.31 -50.62
N LEU A 1004 0.83 8.45 -51.53
CA LEU A 1004 1.59 8.00 -52.69
C LEU A 1004 1.84 9.15 -53.68
N LEU A 1005 0.77 9.85 -54.09
CA LEU A 1005 0.85 10.95 -55.07
C LEU A 1005 1.82 12.05 -54.64
N THR A 1006 1.82 12.35 -53.35
CA THR A 1006 2.65 13.41 -52.79
C THR A 1006 4.02 12.93 -52.30
N ASN A 1007 4.39 11.68 -52.59
CA ASN A 1007 5.67 11.08 -52.20
C ASN A 1007 5.93 11.18 -50.68
N ARG A 1008 4.94 10.88 -49.86
CA ARG A 1008 4.97 10.97 -48.39
C ARG A 1008 5.06 9.61 -47.69
N ILE A 1009 5.28 8.54 -48.44
CA ILE A 1009 5.49 7.20 -47.89
C ILE A 1009 6.99 6.96 -47.70
N ASN A 1010 7.36 6.30 -46.59
CA ASN A 1010 8.74 6.00 -46.22
C ASN A 1010 9.64 7.24 -46.00
N LYS A 1011 9.03 8.39 -45.66
CA LYS A 1011 9.73 9.59 -45.21
C LYS A 1011 9.45 9.84 -43.73
N LYS A 1012 10.46 10.27 -42.96
CA LYS A 1012 10.26 10.68 -41.56
C LYS A 1012 9.22 11.78 -41.48
N HIS A 1013 8.46 11.82 -40.37
CA HIS A 1013 7.43 12.83 -40.13
C HIS A 1013 6.27 12.83 -41.15
N ASN A 1014 6.16 11.80 -41.99
CA ASN A 1014 5.12 11.66 -42.99
C ASN A 1014 4.48 10.26 -42.91
N GLY A 1015 3.20 10.16 -43.26
CA GLY A 1015 2.53 8.88 -43.43
C GLY A 1015 1.16 8.83 -42.77
N ILE A 1016 0.76 7.63 -42.37
CA ILE A 1016 -0.51 7.38 -41.67
C ILE A 1016 -0.27 6.55 -40.41
N ILE A 1017 -0.93 6.94 -39.33
CA ILE A 1017 -1.09 6.17 -38.11
C ILE A 1017 -2.51 5.61 -38.08
N ILE A 1018 -2.61 4.28 -38.12
CA ILE A 1018 -3.87 3.56 -38.02
C ILE A 1018 -4.12 3.20 -36.54
N LEU A 1019 -5.20 3.73 -35.99
CA LEU A 1019 -5.69 3.42 -34.65
C LEU A 1019 -6.67 2.24 -34.69
N ARG A 1020 -6.74 1.51 -33.58
CA ARG A 1020 -7.63 0.34 -33.39
C ARG A 1020 -8.36 0.48 -32.05
N ASP A 1021 -9.47 -0.23 -31.89
CA ASP A 1021 -10.29 -0.14 -30.67
C ASP A 1021 -9.64 -0.85 -29.47
N TYR A 1022 -8.81 -1.88 -29.71
CA TYR A 1022 -8.20 -2.72 -28.68
C TYR A 1022 -6.67 -2.77 -28.77
N SER A 1023 -6.02 -3.10 -27.65
CA SER A 1023 -4.57 -3.04 -27.51
C SER A 1023 -3.79 -3.98 -28.43
N ASN A 1024 -4.31 -5.19 -28.66
CA ASN A 1024 -3.62 -6.21 -29.45
C ASN A 1024 -4.39 -6.57 -30.74
N SER A 1025 -5.17 -5.62 -31.29
CA SER A 1025 -5.89 -5.83 -32.55
C SER A 1025 -4.96 -6.11 -33.72
N THR A 1026 -3.73 -5.57 -33.72
CA THR A 1026 -2.71 -5.88 -34.73
C THR A 1026 -2.12 -7.26 -34.51
N GLY A 1027 -1.79 -7.63 -33.27
CA GLY A 1027 -1.29 -8.96 -32.93
C GLY A 1027 -2.26 -10.09 -33.31
N LEU A 1028 -3.57 -9.83 -33.27
CA LEU A 1028 -4.59 -10.76 -33.75
C LEU A 1028 -4.40 -11.11 -35.24
N LEU A 1029 -4.04 -10.13 -36.06
CA LEU A 1029 -3.75 -10.31 -37.48
C LEU A 1029 -2.34 -10.93 -37.66
N ASP A 1030 -1.33 -10.38 -36.99
CA ASP A 1030 0.05 -10.88 -37.08
C ASP A 1030 0.14 -12.38 -36.74
N MET A 1031 -0.65 -12.82 -35.75
CA MET A 1031 -0.69 -14.21 -35.30
C MET A 1031 -1.69 -15.07 -36.09
N GLY A 1032 -2.31 -14.58 -37.17
CA GLY A 1032 -3.13 -15.41 -38.08
C GLY A 1032 -4.49 -15.84 -37.52
N VAL A 1033 -5.12 -15.05 -36.65
CA VAL A 1033 -6.47 -15.31 -36.11
C VAL A 1033 -7.53 -14.77 -37.09
N THR A 1034 -7.50 -15.31 -38.29
CA THR A 1034 -8.38 -14.99 -39.43
C THR A 1034 -8.37 -16.18 -40.38
N PRO A 1035 -9.43 -16.43 -41.18
CA PRO A 1035 -9.39 -17.48 -42.19
C PRO A 1035 -8.49 -17.13 -43.38
N GLU A 1036 -8.11 -15.86 -43.56
CA GLU A 1036 -7.48 -15.35 -44.80
C GLU A 1036 -5.97 -15.59 -44.89
N TYR A 1037 -5.26 -15.64 -43.76
CA TYR A 1037 -3.81 -15.82 -43.71
C TYR A 1037 -3.34 -16.52 -42.43
N LEU A 1038 -2.18 -17.19 -42.55
CA LEU A 1038 -1.42 -17.78 -41.45
C LEU A 1038 -0.54 -16.71 -40.74
N PRO A 1039 0.09 -17.03 -39.59
CA PRO A 1039 0.96 -16.08 -38.89
C PRO A 1039 2.01 -15.44 -39.82
N GLY A 1040 2.20 -14.13 -39.69
CA GLY A 1040 3.08 -13.34 -40.57
C GLY A 1040 2.47 -12.98 -41.93
N TYR A 1041 1.13 -12.94 -42.02
CA TYR A 1041 0.38 -12.59 -43.25
C TYR A 1041 0.63 -13.52 -44.44
N VAL A 1042 0.91 -14.82 -44.18
CA VAL A 1042 1.11 -15.81 -45.25
C VAL A 1042 -0.23 -16.17 -45.88
N LYS A 1043 -0.42 -15.80 -47.15
CA LYS A 1043 -1.68 -15.94 -47.90
C LYS A 1043 -1.81 -17.33 -48.54
N PHE A 1044 -3.05 -17.71 -48.88
CA PHE A 1044 -3.38 -19.03 -49.46
C PHE A 1044 -2.56 -19.40 -50.72
N HIS A 1045 -2.19 -18.41 -51.54
CA HIS A 1045 -1.40 -18.65 -52.76
C HIS A 1045 0.11 -18.87 -52.48
N GLU A 1046 0.60 -18.68 -51.26
CA GLU A 1046 2.02 -18.81 -50.90
C GLU A 1046 2.38 -20.23 -50.43
N ILE A 1047 2.15 -21.22 -51.30
CA ILE A 1047 2.25 -22.66 -50.99
C ILE A 1047 3.57 -23.06 -50.32
N GLN A 1048 4.70 -22.52 -50.77
CA GLN A 1048 6.02 -22.81 -50.18
C GLN A 1048 6.11 -22.36 -48.71
N LYS A 1049 5.55 -21.19 -48.36
CA LYS A 1049 5.53 -20.69 -46.99
C LYS A 1049 4.56 -21.49 -46.13
N ILE A 1050 3.40 -21.88 -46.67
CA ILE A 1050 2.44 -22.76 -46.00
C ILE A 1050 3.10 -24.10 -45.63
N ARG A 1051 3.83 -24.72 -46.56
CA ARG A 1051 4.61 -25.96 -46.30
C ARG A 1051 5.66 -25.77 -45.23
N SER A 1052 6.38 -24.64 -45.25
CA SER A 1052 7.39 -24.33 -44.24
C SER A 1052 6.78 -24.28 -42.83
N ILE A 1053 5.65 -23.59 -42.67
CA ILE A 1053 4.93 -23.53 -41.39
C ILE A 1053 4.40 -24.93 -41.01
N GLY A 1054 3.84 -25.67 -41.97
CA GLY A 1054 3.34 -27.04 -41.75
C GLY A 1054 4.42 -27.99 -41.26
N ASN A 1055 5.63 -27.92 -41.83
CA ASN A 1055 6.78 -28.70 -41.40
C ASN A 1055 7.18 -28.38 -39.96
N VAL A 1056 7.17 -27.10 -39.56
CA VAL A 1056 7.43 -26.69 -38.17
C VAL A 1056 6.36 -27.20 -37.21
N TRP A 1057 5.11 -27.32 -37.68
CA TRP A 1057 3.99 -27.80 -36.86
C TRP A 1057 3.78 -29.31 -36.92
N GLY A 1058 4.47 -30.02 -37.81
CA GLY A 1058 4.32 -31.47 -38.01
C GLY A 1058 3.00 -31.87 -38.66
N VAL A 1059 2.40 -31.01 -39.49
CA VAL A 1059 1.11 -31.27 -40.15
C VAL A 1059 1.07 -30.80 -41.61
N ASN A 1060 0.25 -31.45 -42.43
CA ASN A 1060 -0.04 -30.98 -43.79
C ASN A 1060 -1.05 -29.82 -43.75
N LEU A 1061 -0.55 -28.58 -43.66
CA LEU A 1061 -1.40 -27.39 -43.62
C LEU A 1061 -2.15 -27.10 -44.92
N GLU A 1062 -1.70 -27.59 -46.09
CA GLU A 1062 -2.38 -27.34 -47.36
C GLU A 1062 -3.79 -27.96 -47.38
N GLU A 1063 -4.00 -29.06 -46.66
CA GLU A 1063 -5.30 -29.72 -46.57
C GLU A 1063 -6.28 -28.98 -45.64
N ILE A 1064 -5.74 -28.26 -44.66
CA ILE A 1064 -6.47 -27.60 -43.56
C ILE A 1064 -6.73 -26.13 -43.87
N PHE A 1065 -5.71 -25.39 -44.30
CA PHE A 1065 -5.76 -23.96 -44.58
C PHE A 1065 -6.37 -23.70 -45.96
N LYS A 1066 -7.70 -23.81 -46.02
CA LYS A 1066 -8.50 -23.51 -47.22
C LYS A 1066 -9.33 -22.24 -47.02
N PRO A 1067 -9.63 -21.47 -48.09
CA PRO A 1067 -10.54 -20.35 -48.01
C PRO A 1067 -11.88 -20.81 -47.46
N VAL A 1068 -12.43 -20.03 -46.53
CA VAL A 1068 -13.75 -20.27 -45.95
C VAL A 1068 -14.74 -19.48 -46.80
N CYS A 1069 -15.65 -20.16 -47.50
CA CYS A 1069 -16.67 -19.54 -48.35
C CYS A 1069 -17.75 -18.82 -47.53
#